data_AF-A0A0E2LQE7-F1
#
_entry.id   AF-A0A0E2LQE7-F1
#
_cell.length_a   1.000
_cell.length_b   1.000
_cell.length_c   1.000
_cell.angle_alpha   90.00
_cell.angle_beta   90.00
_cell.angle_gamma   90.00
#
_symmetry.space_group_name_H-M   'P 1'
#
loop_
_entity.id
_entity.type
_entity.pdbx_description
1 polymer ?
#
loop_
_entity_poly.entity_id
_entity_poly.type
_entity_poly.pdbx_seq_one_letter_code
_entity_poly.pdbx_strand_id
1 'polypeptide(L)'
;MEQQSNTITTVHELVAYYRELRPEKFSDSKIEYETPLTKELFEKQLETLSTKKMQSNFENFIVRCSERLITPNIKPQTGPDGGGDGKVDAETYEVTTDISDKWYVADGGASEKEKWAFAISCKKQWKPKVTTDIEKIANTKRGYTRALFFSNQFIKSSIRADVETDLSNKFNIEVSIFDALWCINAVFRHGCKDIALDCLNFSDEYKKKREKIGILDKQRQERLEEIEKSILSRQINDVDTGYIDELQEACILSRGLERPRIETEGRFSRALRECEYHGSTQQKFNIIYDHAWTSFFWFEDIDAVHKDLLKLKEFVNDNCSVIRIEKMTNILTNLINAERAGLIDSKKVEPEIKYIKELCNTLEKRGDKPSSLLFLRLYIAEQRLISRLLSKEPINEDIDAIRPLLLEAPSHLEISFEAQYQIIANLNKVIDDNPKYEDFVDELTSIVRKTNSEQAAARIEMDRAIALVNKKRFKQAIRHFSFCIHPFEKEECMEELIKTSGMMGIAMYEIGLPFSAMAYLVKAASMLLKTFYASGNIPHLLMTVLQKLCEIELMLGRLVMYLNWYELMMTISHNGQFAEEENFNKTNILHDGAWACRFAASDLGNPVMSFLPDILERIEMFQSSEYLKFSLGYADELDEEVRNIFAQDGWQDKMLNQPVFEQFLCDLNISTNGRVKLQTTVNNCTLYVTYENSCQNQIVAEIFLGAIESMLATMEIFEVLTITPKVYIEITETTGKSELRPLERSNEYELCINLNYSDKDLWECISMFIASFFSRNSMSKEDLMKMLQSKQDGEKLMDRVSNLLQVKQSISNVLGNTFKNKIENWKKESDKTYPLRKDSFEYKPQNYRNEKQQNISFYTTNSDMEIWDGAGWSGCGFMFDKLGTTPPIFGLAFENLDRGRDIVAEWSAKLEKGEHSVIIYIIRGVDRNHPTSYRVCVAPDVKKDETKEVRYFTPMCRKCTMSPNTNRNLDTFENLYKQFGGCWFMALQIKSNEQIIISENFEGAFKFTNIEFRNAWEIGLDDMAILALEPDDEPFIPESKKDIAPILDVMDMFRKLRARYER
;
A
#
# COMPACT_ATOMS: atom_id res chain seq x y z
N MET A 1 5.21 2.01 15.57
CA MET A 1 5.15 3.34 16.23
C MET A 1 4.33 3.19 17.51
N GLU A 2 4.96 2.68 18.57
CA GLU A 2 4.37 2.58 19.91
C GLU A 2 4.88 3.78 20.72
N GLN A 3 4.12 4.87 20.73
CA GLN A 3 4.21 5.94 21.74
C GLN A 3 3.09 6.94 21.47
N GLN A 4 1.92 6.73 22.08
CA GLN A 4 0.98 7.76 22.54
C GLN A 4 -0.31 7.07 23.03
N SER A 5 -0.32 6.67 24.29
CA SER A 5 -1.57 6.41 25.02
C SER A 5 -1.45 7.10 26.38
N ASN A 6 -1.74 8.41 26.36
CA ASN A 6 -2.23 9.22 27.49
C ASN A 6 -2.42 10.69 27.04
N THR A 7 -2.86 10.91 25.81
CA THR A 7 -3.40 12.20 25.38
C THR A 7 -4.85 12.26 25.83
N ILE A 8 -5.17 13.24 26.69
CA ILE A 8 -6.55 13.57 27.04
C ILE A 8 -7.20 14.09 25.76
N THR A 9 -7.99 13.25 25.09
CA THR A 9 -8.70 13.63 23.87
C THR A 9 -9.75 14.69 24.19
N THR A 10 -9.66 15.85 23.56
CA THR A 10 -10.61 16.95 23.76
C THR A 10 -11.72 16.92 22.69
N VAL A 11 -12.88 17.53 22.95
CA VAL A 11 -13.96 17.69 21.94
C VAL A 11 -13.39 18.23 20.62
N HIS A 12 -12.48 19.20 20.75
CA HIS A 12 -11.79 19.85 19.65
C HIS A 12 -11.02 18.89 18.73
N GLU A 13 -10.42 17.81 19.27
CA GLU A 13 -9.69 16.82 18.45
C GLU A 13 -10.64 15.96 17.61
N LEU A 14 -11.81 15.60 18.14
CA LEU A 14 -12.87 14.90 17.40
C LEU A 14 -13.40 15.76 16.25
N VAL A 15 -13.59 17.06 16.50
CA VAL A 15 -14.03 18.03 15.50
C VAL A 15 -12.98 18.26 14.42
N ALA A 16 -11.72 18.40 14.80
CA ALA A 16 -10.61 18.56 13.87
C ALA A 16 -10.51 17.36 12.90
N TYR A 17 -10.67 16.14 13.42
CA TYR A 17 -10.69 14.93 12.60
C TYR A 17 -11.84 14.92 11.60
N TYR A 18 -13.06 15.28 12.02
CA TYR A 18 -14.20 15.37 11.11
C TYR A 18 -14.01 16.45 10.05
N ARG A 19 -13.41 17.59 10.40
CA ARG A 19 -13.07 18.67 9.45
C ARG A 19 -12.04 18.22 8.42
N GLU A 20 -11.06 17.41 8.81
CA GLU A 20 -10.07 16.83 7.89
C GLU A 20 -10.71 15.83 6.92
N LEU A 21 -11.64 14.99 7.41
CA LEU A 21 -12.36 14.02 6.57
C LEU A 21 -13.39 14.67 5.64
N ARG A 22 -13.99 15.80 6.04
CA ARG A 22 -15.09 16.47 5.33
C ARG A 22 -14.83 17.98 5.18
N PRO A 23 -13.71 18.38 4.57
CA PRO A 23 -13.35 19.80 4.45
C PRO A 23 -14.42 20.57 3.64
N GLU A 24 -15.11 19.90 2.73
CA GLU A 24 -16.19 20.47 1.91
C GLU A 24 -17.44 20.85 2.71
N LYS A 25 -17.55 20.52 4.00
CA LYS A 25 -18.65 20.94 4.87
C LYS A 25 -18.36 22.23 5.65
N PHE A 26 -17.10 22.67 5.69
CA PHE A 26 -16.64 23.84 6.42
C PHE A 26 -16.29 24.98 5.45
N SER A 27 -15.95 26.15 6.00
CA SER A 27 -15.60 27.34 5.22
C SER A 27 -14.30 27.09 4.44
N ASP A 28 -14.32 27.37 3.13
CA ASP A 28 -13.12 27.33 2.27
C ASP A 28 -12.45 28.71 2.13
N SER A 29 -13.03 29.74 2.73
CA SER A 29 -12.44 31.08 2.82
C SER A 29 -11.34 31.16 3.87
N LYS A 30 -10.31 31.95 3.58
CA LYS A 30 -9.17 32.17 4.50
C LYS A 30 -9.00 33.65 4.79
N ILE A 31 -8.86 33.96 6.08
CA ILE A 31 -8.41 35.27 6.56
C ILE A 31 -6.90 35.18 6.80
N GLU A 32 -6.13 35.70 5.85
CA GLU A 32 -4.67 35.77 5.97
C GLU A 32 -4.29 37.13 6.54
N TYR A 33 -3.83 37.15 7.79
CA TYR A 33 -3.21 38.35 8.36
C TYR A 33 -1.84 38.52 7.69
N GLU A 34 -1.58 39.69 7.09
CA GLU A 34 -0.33 39.96 6.38
C GLU A 34 0.88 39.85 7.32
N THR A 35 0.68 40.18 8.60
CA THR A 35 1.62 39.89 9.69
C THR A 35 0.94 39.01 10.73
N PRO A 36 1.34 37.74 10.92
CA PRO A 36 0.68 36.85 11.86
C PRO A 36 0.98 37.23 13.31
N LEU A 37 -0.05 37.33 14.14
CA LEU A 37 0.11 37.34 15.60
C LEU A 37 0.43 35.90 16.05
N THR A 38 1.67 35.64 16.48
CA THR A 38 2.06 34.34 17.03
C THR A 38 1.72 34.22 18.52
N LYS A 39 1.64 32.99 19.04
CA LYS A 39 1.34 32.74 20.46
C LYS A 39 2.42 33.33 21.36
N GLU A 40 3.69 33.14 20.99
CA GLU A 40 4.85 33.64 21.72
C GLU A 40 4.82 35.18 21.82
N LEU A 41 4.41 35.86 20.74
CA LEU A 41 4.27 37.31 20.74
C LEU A 41 3.12 37.78 21.62
N PHE A 42 1.98 37.08 21.58
CA PHE A 42 0.83 37.39 22.42
C PHE A 42 1.12 37.17 23.92
N GLU A 43 1.79 36.07 24.28
CA GLU A 43 2.27 35.80 25.63
C GLU A 43 3.20 36.91 26.14
N LYS A 44 4.18 37.30 25.32
CA LYS A 44 5.07 38.43 25.63
C LYS A 44 4.30 39.74 25.82
N GLN A 45 3.25 39.97 25.03
CA GLN A 45 2.40 41.15 25.20
C GLN A 45 1.70 41.11 26.56
N LEU A 46 1.09 39.97 26.94
CA LEU A 46 0.45 39.77 28.25
C LEU A 46 1.43 40.00 29.41
N GLU A 47 2.66 39.51 29.32
CA GLU A 47 3.69 39.71 30.34
C GLU A 47 4.07 41.19 30.53
N THR A 48 4.08 41.98 29.45
CA THR A 48 4.49 43.38 29.51
C THR A 48 3.39 44.34 29.97
N LEU A 49 2.13 43.91 30.06
CA LEU A 49 0.97 44.76 30.41
C LEU A 49 1.18 45.53 31.73
N SER A 50 1.65 44.84 32.78
CA SER A 50 1.92 45.46 34.08
C SER A 50 3.09 46.45 34.02
N THR A 51 4.12 46.15 33.22
CA THR A 51 5.33 47.00 33.09
C THR A 51 5.06 48.25 32.25
N LYS A 52 4.19 48.17 31.24
CA LYS A 52 3.82 49.28 30.35
C LYS A 52 2.65 50.12 30.85
N LYS A 53 2.15 49.87 32.07
CA LYS A 53 0.96 50.53 32.65
C LYS A 53 -0.30 50.39 31.76
N MET A 54 -0.46 49.24 31.10
CA MET A 54 -1.58 48.95 30.18
C MET A 54 -2.74 48.23 30.87
N GLN A 55 -2.99 48.54 32.14
CA GLN A 55 -4.04 47.89 32.93
C GLN A 55 -5.44 48.13 32.31
N SER A 56 -5.74 49.36 31.88
CA SER A 56 -7.02 49.69 31.23
C SER A 56 -7.22 48.99 29.88
N ASN A 57 -6.13 48.77 29.11
CA ASN A 57 -6.18 47.99 27.87
C ASN A 57 -6.53 46.52 28.14
N PHE A 58 -5.95 45.95 29.21
CA PHE A 58 -6.26 44.59 29.62
C PHE A 58 -7.70 44.45 30.13
N GLU A 59 -8.18 45.42 30.91
CA GLU A 59 -9.58 45.48 31.34
C GLU A 59 -10.53 45.51 30.14
N ASN A 60 -10.28 46.38 29.16
CA ASN A 60 -11.10 46.45 27.95
C ASN A 60 -11.04 45.15 27.12
N PHE A 61 -9.85 44.55 26.98
CA PHE A 61 -9.68 43.24 26.33
C PHE A 61 -10.50 42.16 27.02
N ILE A 62 -10.40 42.04 28.35
CA ILE A 62 -11.14 41.05 29.14
C ILE A 62 -12.64 41.29 29.07
N VAL A 63 -13.11 42.53 29.17
CA VAL A 63 -14.54 42.87 29.05
C VAL A 63 -15.05 42.45 27.67
N ARG A 64 -14.38 42.84 26.58
CA ARG A 64 -14.84 42.49 25.22
C ARG A 64 -14.77 40.98 24.94
N CYS A 65 -13.75 40.29 25.43
CA CYS A 65 -13.70 38.82 25.37
C CYS A 65 -14.81 38.19 26.20
N SER A 66 -15.11 38.72 27.38
CA SER A 66 -16.18 38.21 28.27
C SER A 66 -17.57 38.49 27.70
N GLU A 67 -17.78 39.63 27.02
CA GLU A 67 -19.02 39.91 26.28
C GLU A 67 -19.28 38.88 25.19
N ARG A 68 -18.21 38.42 24.53
CA ARG A 68 -18.30 37.42 23.45
C ARG A 68 -18.36 35.97 23.97
N LEU A 69 -17.67 35.65 25.05
CA LEU A 69 -17.46 34.27 25.51
C LEU A 69 -18.20 33.91 26.82
N ILE A 70 -18.63 34.88 27.62
CA ILE A 70 -19.12 34.66 29.00
C ILE A 70 -20.52 35.23 29.24
N THR A 71 -20.77 36.51 29.00
CA THR A 71 -22.13 37.08 29.14
C THR A 71 -22.20 38.46 28.45
N PRO A 72 -23.25 38.78 27.68
CA PRO A 72 -23.29 40.02 26.91
C PRO A 72 -23.77 41.26 27.70
N ASN A 73 -24.34 41.09 28.90
CA ASN A 73 -24.83 42.19 29.75
C ASN A 73 -23.79 42.75 30.71
N ILE A 74 -22.57 42.98 30.24
CA ILE A 74 -21.51 43.56 31.08
C ILE A 74 -21.61 45.09 31.02
N LYS A 75 -21.57 45.71 32.19
CA LYS A 75 -21.44 47.15 32.38
C LYS A 75 -20.02 47.45 32.87
N PRO A 76 -19.11 47.97 32.02
CA PRO A 76 -17.78 48.37 32.47
C PRO A 76 -17.88 49.59 33.40
N GLN A 77 -16.94 49.71 34.34
CA GLN A 77 -16.87 50.90 35.19
C GLN A 77 -16.32 52.09 34.36
N THR A 78 -17.19 53.06 34.04
CA THR A 78 -16.79 54.29 33.34
C THR A 78 -16.74 55.48 34.31
N GLY A 79 -15.53 55.94 34.62
CA GLY A 79 -15.27 57.17 35.39
C GLY A 79 -13.79 57.57 35.28
N PRO A 80 -13.43 58.85 35.44
CA PRO A 80 -12.02 59.27 35.39
C PRO A 80 -11.22 58.54 36.49
N ASP A 81 -9.98 58.14 36.15
CA ASP A 81 -9.04 57.30 36.93
C ASP A 81 -8.63 57.84 38.34
N GLY A 82 -9.42 58.73 38.95
CA GLY A 82 -9.18 59.34 40.26
C GLY A 82 -10.41 59.44 41.17
N GLY A 83 -11.54 58.82 40.85
CA GLY A 83 -12.76 58.82 41.70
C GLY A 83 -13.04 57.45 42.32
N GLY A 84 -12.58 57.22 43.55
CA GLY A 84 -12.64 55.92 44.24
C GLY A 84 -14.00 55.51 44.79
N ASP A 85 -14.98 55.19 43.93
CA ASP A 85 -16.30 54.68 44.40
C ASP A 85 -16.82 53.41 43.67
N GLY A 86 -16.20 52.98 42.58
CA GLY A 86 -16.48 51.66 42.00
C GLY A 86 -15.55 50.60 42.60
N LYS A 87 -16.14 49.68 43.36
CA LYS A 87 -15.43 48.62 44.10
C LYS A 87 -15.20 47.34 43.26
N VAL A 88 -15.56 47.36 41.97
CA VAL A 88 -15.52 46.23 41.00
C VAL A 88 -15.16 46.78 39.61
N ASP A 89 -14.38 46.06 38.80
CA ASP A 89 -13.88 46.60 37.50
C ASP A 89 -14.96 46.58 36.40
N ALA A 90 -15.86 45.59 36.45
CA ALA A 90 -17.12 45.57 35.71
C ALA A 90 -18.18 44.79 36.51
N GLU A 91 -19.45 44.98 36.19
CA GLU A 91 -20.55 44.19 36.75
C GLU A 91 -21.61 43.90 35.69
N THR A 92 -22.39 42.84 35.85
CA THR A 92 -23.56 42.65 34.99
C THR A 92 -24.70 43.59 35.37
N TYR A 93 -25.53 43.94 34.39
CA TYR A 93 -26.79 44.64 34.61
C TYR A 93 -27.99 43.71 34.39
N GLU A 94 -29.06 43.95 35.14
CA GLU A 94 -30.28 43.16 35.07
C GLU A 94 -30.95 43.31 33.70
N VAL A 95 -31.40 42.19 33.14
CA VAL A 95 -32.14 42.12 31.89
C VAL A 95 -33.38 41.26 32.07
N THR A 96 -34.39 41.46 31.22
CA THR A 96 -35.57 40.60 31.24
C THR A 96 -35.23 39.20 30.71
N THR A 97 -35.96 38.18 31.18
CA THR A 97 -35.84 36.79 30.69
C THR A 97 -35.98 36.72 29.18
N ASP A 98 -36.90 37.48 28.59
CA ASP A 98 -37.07 37.57 27.13
C ASP A 98 -35.84 38.06 26.35
N ILE A 99 -34.91 38.76 27.01
CA ILE A 99 -33.65 39.23 26.43
C ILE A 99 -32.54 38.21 26.70
N SER A 100 -32.43 37.70 27.94
CA SER A 100 -31.41 36.69 28.28
C SER A 100 -31.61 35.36 27.56
N ASP A 101 -32.86 34.94 27.32
CA ASP A 101 -33.20 33.71 26.58
C ASP A 101 -32.76 33.76 25.11
N LYS A 102 -32.41 34.95 24.60
CA LYS A 102 -31.89 35.17 23.25
C LYS A 102 -30.36 35.22 23.22
N TRP A 103 -29.68 35.02 24.34
CA TRP A 103 -28.22 34.98 24.43
C TRP A 103 -27.71 33.55 24.30
N TYR A 104 -26.56 33.42 23.65
CA TYR A 104 -26.00 32.14 23.24
C TYR A 104 -24.73 31.80 24.04
N VAL A 105 -24.82 31.91 25.37
CA VAL A 105 -23.71 31.54 26.28
C VAL A 105 -24.09 30.28 27.06
N ALA A 106 -23.11 29.41 27.32
CA ALA A 106 -23.28 28.24 28.19
C ALA A 106 -23.88 28.69 29.54
N ASP A 107 -24.92 27.99 30.00
CA ASP A 107 -25.75 28.32 31.17
C ASP A 107 -26.56 29.64 31.10
N GLY A 108 -26.81 30.19 29.90
CA GLY A 108 -27.74 31.32 29.71
C GLY A 108 -27.17 32.70 30.09
N GLY A 109 -25.88 32.78 30.44
CA GLY A 109 -25.26 34.02 30.95
C GLY A 109 -25.86 34.45 32.30
N ALA A 110 -25.54 35.66 32.75
CA ALA A 110 -26.12 36.19 33.99
C ALA A 110 -27.61 36.54 33.77
N SER A 111 -28.51 35.59 34.03
CA SER A 111 -29.95 35.66 33.77
C SER A 111 -30.78 36.04 35.02
N GLU A 112 -32.01 36.51 34.80
CA GLU A 112 -32.96 36.99 35.83
C GLU A 112 -32.36 38.01 36.84
N LYS A 113 -32.03 37.53 38.05
CA LYS A 113 -31.57 38.29 39.23
C LYS A 113 -30.10 38.05 39.53
N GLU A 114 -29.40 37.26 38.70
CA GLU A 114 -27.99 37.00 38.89
C GLU A 114 -27.16 38.24 38.57
N LYS A 115 -26.44 38.71 39.59
CA LYS A 115 -25.52 39.82 39.45
C LYS A 115 -24.10 39.29 39.58
N TRP A 116 -23.30 39.41 38.52
CA TRP A 116 -21.92 38.96 38.52
C TRP A 116 -20.98 40.16 38.64
N ALA A 117 -19.92 40.01 39.43
CA ALA A 117 -18.87 41.00 39.57
C ALA A 117 -17.60 40.55 38.84
N PHE A 118 -16.92 41.47 38.17
CA PHE A 118 -15.66 41.23 37.49
C PHE A 118 -14.53 41.95 38.24
N ALA A 119 -13.46 41.20 38.51
CA ALA A 119 -12.21 41.74 39.03
C ALA A 119 -11.08 41.37 38.07
N ILE A 120 -10.31 42.35 37.61
CA ILE A 120 -9.34 42.20 36.53
C ILE A 120 -7.99 42.72 37.01
N SER A 121 -6.92 41.92 36.90
CA SER A 121 -5.61 42.33 37.40
C SER A 121 -4.42 41.89 36.57
N CYS A 122 -3.52 42.85 36.30
CA CYS A 122 -2.19 42.57 35.76
C CYS A 122 -1.11 42.33 36.84
N LYS A 123 -1.46 42.21 38.14
CA LYS A 123 -0.46 42.10 39.21
C LYS A 123 0.19 40.71 39.24
N LYS A 124 1.54 40.66 39.28
CA LYS A 124 2.32 39.42 39.49
C LYS A 124 1.91 38.67 40.76
N GLN A 125 1.70 39.40 41.85
CA GLN A 125 1.19 38.84 43.11
C GLN A 125 -0.34 38.71 43.03
N TRP A 126 -0.83 37.75 42.23
CA TRP A 126 -2.26 37.58 41.95
C TRP A 126 -3.04 37.05 43.16
N LYS A 127 -2.48 36.14 43.97
CA LYS A 127 -3.18 35.50 45.10
C LYS A 127 -3.62 36.47 46.22
N PRO A 128 -2.77 37.39 46.70
CA PRO A 128 -3.22 38.44 47.63
C PRO A 128 -4.24 39.39 47.00
N LYS A 129 -4.10 39.66 45.69
CA LYS A 129 -4.95 40.59 44.94
C LYS A 129 -6.37 40.05 44.75
N VAL A 130 -6.52 38.79 44.30
CA VAL A 130 -7.85 38.14 44.19
C VAL A 130 -8.54 38.09 45.56
N THR A 131 -7.81 37.77 46.63
CA THR A 131 -8.37 37.75 47.99
C THR A 131 -8.93 39.12 48.38
N THR A 132 -8.17 40.19 48.13
CA THR A 132 -8.58 41.56 48.45
C THR A 132 -9.74 42.05 47.59
N ASP A 133 -9.75 41.72 46.30
CA ASP A 133 -10.80 42.18 45.37
C ASP A 133 -12.11 41.43 45.60
N ILE A 134 -12.06 40.11 45.84
CA ILE A 134 -13.25 39.33 46.21
C ILE A 134 -13.80 39.80 47.57
N GLU A 135 -12.94 40.11 48.54
CA GLU A 135 -13.37 40.71 49.82
C GLU A 135 -14.06 42.07 49.62
N LYS A 136 -13.55 42.93 48.72
CA LYS A 136 -14.20 44.19 48.36
C LYS A 136 -15.55 43.96 47.69
N ILE A 137 -15.65 43.01 46.76
CA ILE A 137 -16.88 42.61 46.07
C ILE A 137 -17.93 42.17 47.11
N ALA A 138 -17.57 41.26 48.02
CA ALA A 138 -18.46 40.79 49.08
C ALA A 138 -18.92 41.92 50.00
N ASN A 139 -18.01 42.83 50.38
CA ASN A 139 -18.31 43.97 51.25
C ASN A 139 -19.17 45.06 50.59
N THR A 140 -19.38 45.02 49.27
CA THR A 140 -20.30 45.98 48.62
C THR A 140 -21.76 45.76 49.00
N LYS A 141 -22.14 44.54 49.43
CA LYS A 141 -23.53 44.12 49.69
C LYS A 141 -24.50 44.41 48.54
N ARG A 142 -24.00 44.40 47.29
CA ARG A 142 -24.79 44.64 46.06
C ARG A 142 -25.53 43.40 45.53
N GLY A 143 -25.48 42.27 46.25
CA GLY A 143 -26.21 41.04 45.91
C GLY A 143 -25.56 40.18 44.82
N TYR A 144 -24.23 40.19 44.69
CA TYR A 144 -23.55 39.38 43.67
C TYR A 144 -23.66 37.87 43.97
N THR A 145 -24.01 37.08 42.96
CA THR A 145 -24.10 35.60 43.03
C THR A 145 -22.80 34.93 42.62
N ARG A 146 -22.07 35.54 41.68
CA ARG A 146 -20.80 35.05 41.14
C ARG A 146 -19.77 36.19 41.03
N ALA A 147 -18.50 35.87 41.23
CA ALA A 147 -17.37 36.78 41.08
C ALA A 147 -16.29 36.16 40.17
N LEU A 148 -16.04 36.81 39.05
CA LEU A 148 -15.09 36.36 38.03
C LEU A 148 -13.79 37.16 38.14
N PHE A 149 -12.68 36.48 38.44
CA PHE A 149 -11.37 37.10 38.53
C PHE A 149 -10.50 36.77 37.32
N PHE A 150 -10.02 37.77 36.60
CA PHE A 150 -9.17 37.62 35.43
C PHE A 150 -7.73 38.07 35.72
N SER A 151 -6.77 37.23 35.37
CA SER A 151 -5.34 37.52 35.52
C SER A 151 -4.57 37.31 34.23
N ASN A 152 -3.61 38.19 33.96
CA ASN A 152 -2.63 37.99 32.89
C ASN A 152 -1.47 37.04 33.29
N GLN A 153 -1.53 36.41 34.47
CA GLN A 153 -0.51 35.49 34.98
C GLN A 153 -0.91 34.04 34.68
N PHE A 154 0.06 33.16 34.44
CA PHE A 154 -0.18 31.71 34.39
C PHE A 154 -0.37 31.16 35.80
N ILE A 155 -1.43 30.39 36.04
CA ILE A 155 -1.77 29.86 37.35
C ILE A 155 -1.86 28.33 37.30
N LYS A 156 -1.15 27.65 38.20
CA LYS A 156 -1.22 26.19 38.31
C LYS A 156 -2.66 25.76 38.67
N SER A 157 -3.22 24.83 37.89
CA SER A 157 -4.62 24.38 38.01
C SER A 157 -5.03 23.97 39.43
N SER A 158 -4.17 23.22 40.14
CA SER A 158 -4.44 22.78 41.51
C SER A 158 -4.56 23.96 42.49
N ILE A 159 -3.67 24.94 42.38
CA ILE A 159 -3.66 26.13 43.26
C ILE A 159 -4.88 27.02 42.97
N ARG A 160 -5.29 27.10 41.70
CA ARG A 160 -6.47 27.85 41.29
C ARG A 160 -7.74 27.29 41.95
N ALA A 161 -7.98 25.98 41.81
CA ALA A 161 -9.16 25.32 42.35
C ALA A 161 -9.26 25.43 43.89
N ASP A 162 -8.12 25.31 44.59
CA ASP A 162 -8.05 25.50 46.03
C ASP A 162 -8.50 26.93 46.43
N VAL A 163 -8.00 27.94 45.72
CA VAL A 163 -8.33 29.36 46.01
C VAL A 163 -9.77 29.71 45.64
N GLU A 164 -10.30 29.19 44.53
CA GLU A 164 -11.71 29.34 44.15
C GLU A 164 -12.62 28.77 45.25
N THR A 165 -12.31 27.56 45.74
CA THR A 165 -13.08 26.88 46.80
C THR A 165 -13.00 27.64 48.12
N ASP A 166 -11.80 28.04 48.54
CA ASP A 166 -11.58 28.78 49.79
C ASP A 166 -12.34 30.11 49.79
N LEU A 167 -12.26 30.89 48.71
CA LEU A 167 -12.92 32.19 48.60
C LEU A 167 -14.43 32.03 48.46
N SER A 168 -14.90 31.03 47.71
CA SER A 168 -16.33 30.79 47.54
C SER A 168 -17.00 30.43 48.87
N ASN A 169 -16.38 29.53 49.64
CA ASN A 169 -16.86 29.14 50.96
C ASN A 169 -16.79 30.30 51.98
N LYS A 170 -15.73 31.10 51.93
CA LYS A 170 -15.52 32.20 52.88
C LYS A 170 -16.52 33.35 52.71
N PHE A 171 -16.87 33.69 51.47
CA PHE A 171 -17.69 34.86 51.17
C PHE A 171 -19.12 34.53 50.70
N ASN A 172 -19.45 33.25 50.54
CA ASN A 172 -20.75 32.75 50.07
C ASN A 172 -21.17 33.37 48.72
N ILE A 173 -20.21 33.44 47.80
CA ILE A 173 -20.34 33.90 46.41
C ILE A 173 -19.55 32.90 45.56
N GLU A 174 -20.05 32.45 44.42
CA GLU A 174 -19.28 31.54 43.56
C GLU A 174 -18.10 32.28 42.91
N VAL A 175 -16.87 31.81 43.10
CA VAL A 175 -15.66 32.45 42.58
C VAL A 175 -15.05 31.61 41.46
N SER A 176 -14.80 32.23 40.30
CA SER A 176 -14.09 31.60 39.17
C SER A 176 -12.89 32.45 38.76
N ILE A 177 -11.75 31.79 38.53
CA ILE A 177 -10.47 32.42 38.18
C ILE A 177 -10.07 32.03 36.75
N PHE A 178 -9.86 33.04 35.92
CA PHE A 178 -9.36 32.90 34.56
C PHE A 178 -7.95 33.47 34.46
N ASP A 179 -7.02 32.66 33.97
CA ASP A 179 -5.59 32.96 33.94
C ASP A 179 -5.09 33.25 32.51
N ALA A 180 -3.78 33.45 32.34
CA ALA A 180 -3.20 33.74 31.02
C ALA A 180 -3.51 32.66 29.97
N LEU A 181 -3.63 31.39 30.38
CA LEU A 181 -3.98 30.30 29.47
C LEU A 181 -5.40 30.46 28.91
N TRP A 182 -6.34 30.93 29.71
CA TRP A 182 -7.67 31.30 29.22
C TRP A 182 -7.60 32.40 28.16
N CYS A 183 -6.79 33.46 28.37
CA CYS A 183 -6.61 34.52 27.39
C CYS A 183 -6.03 34.01 26.06
N ILE A 184 -5.06 33.10 26.11
CA ILE A 184 -4.44 32.50 24.92
C ILE A 184 -5.47 31.67 24.16
N ASN A 185 -6.25 30.83 24.86
CA ASN A 185 -7.30 30.04 24.22
C ASN A 185 -8.40 30.93 23.64
N ALA A 186 -8.79 32.01 24.33
CA ALA A 186 -9.75 32.98 23.80
C ALA A 186 -9.31 33.53 22.43
N VAL A 187 -8.03 33.90 22.30
CA VAL A 187 -7.46 34.51 21.08
C VAL A 187 -7.22 33.51 19.97
N PHE A 188 -6.63 32.36 20.28
CA PHE A 188 -6.14 31.41 19.26
C PHE A 188 -7.10 30.25 18.98
N ARG A 189 -8.09 30.01 19.83
CA ARG A 189 -9.06 28.92 19.68
C ARG A 189 -10.51 29.39 19.61
N HIS A 190 -10.87 30.48 20.30
CA HIS A 190 -12.27 30.94 20.43
C HIS A 190 -12.55 32.26 19.70
N GLY A 191 -11.83 32.55 18.60
CA GLY A 191 -12.18 33.63 17.69
C GLY A 191 -12.11 35.05 18.26
N CYS A 192 -11.26 35.30 19.26
CA CYS A 192 -11.04 36.65 19.83
C CYS A 192 -9.73 37.31 19.35
N LYS A 193 -9.16 36.87 18.22
CA LYS A 193 -7.93 37.44 17.66
C LYS A 193 -8.08 38.91 17.26
N ASP A 194 -9.22 39.26 16.68
CA ASP A 194 -9.62 40.66 16.41
C ASP A 194 -9.64 41.51 17.68
N ILE A 195 -10.25 41.01 18.76
CA ILE A 195 -10.35 41.71 20.04
C ILE A 195 -8.96 41.96 20.63
N ALA A 196 -8.08 40.95 20.58
CA ALA A 196 -6.71 41.10 21.06
C ALA A 196 -5.94 42.18 20.30
N LEU A 197 -6.04 42.19 18.97
CA LEU A 197 -5.38 43.16 18.11
C LEU A 197 -5.89 44.59 18.37
N ASP A 198 -7.19 44.75 18.62
CA ASP A 198 -7.80 46.06 18.88
C ASP A 198 -7.53 46.58 20.29
N CYS A 199 -7.64 45.73 21.31
CA CYS A 199 -7.62 46.18 22.71
C CYS A 199 -6.21 46.24 23.30
N LEU A 200 -5.29 45.35 22.90
CA LEU A 200 -3.96 45.23 23.52
C LEU A 200 -2.86 46.03 22.80
N ASN A 201 -3.23 47.05 22.02
CA ASN A 201 -2.32 48.02 21.42
C ASN A 201 -1.23 47.39 20.51
N PHE A 202 -1.61 46.38 19.73
CA PHE A 202 -0.76 45.91 18.62
C PHE A 202 -0.73 46.95 17.50
N SER A 203 0.38 47.04 16.75
CA SER A 203 0.48 47.96 15.61
C SER A 203 -0.50 47.60 14.50
N ASP A 204 -0.87 48.59 13.68
CA ASP A 204 -1.81 48.39 12.57
C ASP A 204 -1.32 47.37 11.52
N GLU A 205 -0.01 47.07 11.48
CA GLU A 205 0.55 46.00 10.64
C GLU A 205 -0.05 44.62 10.96
N TYR A 206 -0.30 44.32 12.24
CA TYR A 206 -0.94 43.06 12.65
C TYR A 206 -2.44 43.02 12.37
N LYS A 207 -3.06 44.18 12.07
CA LYS A 207 -4.48 44.29 11.73
C LYS A 207 -4.74 44.15 10.23
N LYS A 208 -3.70 44.28 9.39
CA LYS A 208 -3.82 44.08 7.94
C LYS A 208 -4.17 42.62 7.65
N LYS A 209 -5.32 42.43 7.03
CA LYS A 209 -5.81 41.11 6.62
C LYS A 209 -6.21 41.12 5.15
N ARG A 210 -5.99 40.00 4.47
CA ARG A 210 -6.57 39.68 3.17
C ARG A 210 -7.59 38.57 3.38
N GLU A 211 -8.79 38.83 2.88
CA GLU A 211 -9.85 37.81 2.86
C GLU A 211 -9.82 37.17 1.47
N LYS A 212 -9.34 35.93 1.41
CA LYS A 212 -9.40 35.11 0.21
C LYS A 212 -10.68 34.31 0.29
N ILE A 213 -11.71 34.77 -0.40
CA ILE A 213 -13.01 34.09 -0.46
C ILE A 213 -12.87 32.84 -1.32
N GLY A 214 -13.22 31.69 -0.75
CA GLY A 214 -13.25 30.42 -1.46
C GLY A 214 -14.42 30.33 -2.45
N ILE A 215 -14.33 29.40 -3.40
CA ILE A 215 -15.36 29.25 -4.44
C ILE A 215 -16.67 28.77 -3.82
N LEU A 216 -16.61 27.84 -2.86
CA LEU A 216 -17.78 27.26 -2.23
C LEU A 216 -18.46 28.28 -1.32
N ASP A 217 -17.70 29.03 -0.53
CA ASP A 217 -18.26 30.04 0.36
C ASP A 217 -18.89 31.20 -0.40
N LYS A 218 -18.33 31.59 -1.55
CA LYS A 218 -18.97 32.57 -2.41
C LYS A 218 -20.37 32.10 -2.84
N GLN A 219 -20.47 30.86 -3.31
CA GLN A 219 -21.76 30.27 -3.73
C GLN A 219 -22.74 30.13 -2.57
N ARG A 220 -22.27 29.66 -1.40
CA ARG A 220 -23.09 29.55 -0.18
C ARG A 220 -23.61 30.90 0.29
N GLN A 221 -22.78 31.94 0.20
CA GLN A 221 -23.15 33.29 0.58
C GLN A 221 -24.24 33.83 -0.33
N GLU A 222 -24.06 33.71 -1.65
CA GLU A 222 -25.06 34.14 -2.64
C GLU A 222 -26.39 33.41 -2.42
N ARG A 223 -26.36 32.09 -2.22
CA ARG A 223 -27.56 31.28 -1.94
C ARG A 223 -28.23 31.63 -0.61
N LEU A 224 -27.45 31.87 0.45
CA LEU A 224 -27.99 32.27 1.75
C LEU A 224 -28.69 33.63 1.67
N GLU A 225 -28.10 34.60 0.96
CA GLU A 225 -28.71 35.90 0.73
C GLU A 225 -29.98 35.83 -0.11
N GLU A 226 -30.02 34.96 -1.12
CA GLU A 226 -31.21 34.69 -1.93
C GLU A 226 -32.35 34.18 -1.06
N ILE A 227 -32.09 33.18 -0.21
CA ILE A 227 -33.07 32.61 0.71
C ILE A 227 -33.58 33.67 1.71
N GLU A 228 -32.69 34.42 2.36
CA GLU A 228 -33.10 35.45 3.34
C GLU A 228 -33.94 36.57 2.69
N LYS A 229 -33.68 36.92 1.42
CA LYS A 229 -34.52 37.87 0.66
C LYS A 229 -35.86 37.24 0.28
N SER A 230 -35.87 35.99 -0.17
CA SER A 230 -37.09 35.24 -0.51
C SER A 230 -38.06 35.23 0.67
N ILE A 231 -37.57 34.87 1.87
CA ILE A 231 -38.34 34.78 3.11
C ILE A 231 -39.09 36.08 3.42
N LEU A 232 -38.47 37.24 3.21
CA LEU A 232 -39.09 38.55 3.50
C LEU A 232 -40.24 38.91 2.56
N SER A 233 -40.32 38.28 1.39
CA SER A 233 -41.30 38.59 0.34
C SER A 233 -42.34 37.48 0.10
N ARG A 234 -42.20 36.33 0.76
CA ARG A 234 -43.03 35.14 0.56
C ARG A 234 -44.37 35.26 1.29
N GLN A 235 -45.47 34.96 0.59
CA GLN A 235 -46.77 34.74 1.23
C GLN A 235 -46.87 33.29 1.70
N ILE A 236 -47.05 33.09 3.02
CA ILE A 236 -47.03 31.77 3.65
C ILE A 236 -48.47 31.23 3.72
N ASN A 237 -48.68 30.02 3.19
CA ASN A 237 -49.93 29.26 3.33
C ASN A 237 -49.91 28.46 4.65
N ASP A 238 -51.06 27.94 5.11
CA ASP A 238 -51.14 27.13 6.35
C ASP A 238 -50.08 26.01 6.40
N VAL A 239 -49.83 25.32 5.28
CA VAL A 239 -48.68 24.40 5.11
C VAL A 239 -47.85 24.85 3.91
N ASP A 240 -46.57 25.14 4.11
CA ASP A 240 -45.59 25.48 3.05
C ASP A 240 -44.28 24.73 3.30
N THR A 241 -44.20 23.50 2.79
CA THR A 241 -43.02 22.65 2.94
C THR A 241 -41.78 23.24 2.28
N GLY A 242 -41.92 23.92 1.13
CA GLY A 242 -40.80 24.57 0.45
C GLY A 242 -40.20 25.73 1.25
N TYR A 243 -41.04 26.47 1.99
CA TYR A 243 -40.57 27.50 2.92
C TYR A 243 -39.72 26.90 4.04
N ILE A 244 -40.16 25.80 4.64
CA ILE A 244 -39.41 25.12 5.70
C ILE A 244 -38.10 24.51 5.17
N ASP A 245 -38.10 23.97 3.95
CA ASP A 245 -36.88 23.45 3.31
C ASP A 245 -35.85 24.57 3.08
N GLU A 246 -36.29 25.76 2.63
CA GLU A 246 -35.43 26.95 2.51
C GLU A 246 -34.88 27.40 3.87
N LEU A 247 -35.70 27.38 4.94
CA LEU A 247 -35.24 27.71 6.29
C LEU A 247 -34.21 26.72 6.81
N GLN A 248 -34.42 25.42 6.57
CA GLN A 248 -33.45 24.39 6.91
C GLN A 248 -32.16 24.60 6.11
N GLU A 249 -32.24 24.83 4.80
CA GLU A 249 -31.09 25.12 3.92
C GLU A 249 -30.30 26.32 4.45
N ALA A 250 -30.96 27.42 4.86
CA ALA A 250 -30.31 28.58 5.46
C ALA A 250 -29.51 28.24 6.73
N CYS A 251 -29.99 27.29 7.55
CA CYS A 251 -29.24 26.80 8.71
C CYS A 251 -27.95 26.08 8.28
N ILE A 252 -28.03 25.21 7.26
CA ILE A 252 -26.90 24.44 6.74
C ILE A 252 -25.86 25.35 6.06
N LEU A 253 -26.31 26.35 5.30
CA LEU A 253 -25.44 27.35 4.68
C LEU A 253 -24.78 28.21 5.74
N SER A 254 -25.51 28.62 6.77
CA SER A 254 -24.98 29.41 7.88
C SER A 254 -23.87 28.68 8.65
N ARG A 255 -24.03 27.39 8.96
CA ARG A 255 -22.94 26.60 9.57
C ARG A 255 -21.78 26.36 8.59
N GLY A 256 -22.06 26.10 7.31
CA GLY A 256 -21.03 25.85 6.30
C GLY A 256 -20.12 27.06 6.05
N LEU A 257 -20.68 28.27 6.17
CA LEU A 257 -19.95 29.55 6.16
C LEU A 257 -19.26 29.89 7.50
N GLU A 258 -19.37 29.01 8.50
CA GLU A 258 -18.88 29.23 9.87
C GLU A 258 -19.34 30.59 10.45
N ARG A 259 -20.61 30.95 10.21
CA ARG A 259 -21.21 32.17 10.74
C ARG A 259 -21.22 32.14 12.28
N PRO A 260 -21.27 33.31 12.94
CA PRO A 260 -21.34 33.37 14.40
C PRO A 260 -22.47 32.51 14.95
N ARG A 261 -22.21 31.79 16.06
CA ARG A 261 -23.17 30.88 16.70
C ARG A 261 -24.56 31.48 16.85
N ILE A 262 -24.62 32.75 17.28
CA ILE A 262 -25.84 33.55 17.43
C ILE A 262 -26.71 33.52 16.18
N GLU A 263 -26.11 33.72 15.02
CA GLU A 263 -26.83 33.77 13.77
C GLU A 263 -27.32 32.39 13.33
N THR A 264 -26.46 31.37 13.47
CA THR A 264 -26.79 30.00 13.06
C THR A 264 -27.85 29.38 13.97
N GLU A 265 -27.71 29.51 15.28
CA GLU A 265 -28.68 29.06 16.28
C GLU A 265 -30.01 29.83 16.17
N GLY A 266 -29.93 31.13 15.88
CA GLY A 266 -31.11 31.95 15.60
C GLY A 266 -31.89 31.46 14.37
N ARG A 267 -31.18 31.02 13.33
CA ARG A 267 -31.80 30.40 12.14
C ARG A 267 -32.42 29.05 12.46
N PHE A 268 -31.76 28.18 13.22
CA PHE A 268 -32.34 26.91 13.67
C PHE A 268 -33.59 27.12 14.53
N SER A 269 -33.55 28.09 15.45
CA SER A 269 -34.69 28.45 16.29
C SER A 269 -35.86 28.97 15.47
N ARG A 270 -35.60 29.80 14.44
CA ARG A 270 -36.62 30.24 13.48
C ARG A 270 -37.19 29.03 12.71
N ALA A 271 -36.34 28.20 12.13
CA ALA A 271 -36.74 27.03 11.37
C ALA A 271 -37.64 26.08 12.19
N LEU A 272 -37.28 25.81 13.46
CA LEU A 272 -38.09 24.97 14.34
C LEU A 272 -39.46 25.60 14.65
N ARG A 273 -39.50 26.88 15.05
CA ARG A 273 -40.77 27.58 15.36
C ARG A 273 -41.70 27.61 14.16
N GLU A 274 -41.19 28.00 12.99
CA GLU A 274 -41.99 28.06 11.77
C GLU A 274 -42.46 26.67 11.33
N CYS A 275 -41.63 25.64 11.53
CA CYS A 275 -41.97 24.26 11.20
C CYS A 275 -43.14 23.71 12.05
N GLU A 276 -43.34 24.19 13.29
CA GLU A 276 -44.51 23.80 14.11
C GLU A 276 -45.83 24.18 13.46
N TYR A 277 -45.87 25.32 12.76
CA TYR A 277 -47.09 25.86 12.17
C TYR A 277 -47.24 25.50 10.70
N HIS A 278 -46.13 25.52 9.95
CA HIS A 278 -46.15 25.45 8.48
C HIS A 278 -45.46 24.22 7.90
N GLY A 279 -44.84 23.40 8.74
CA GLY A 279 -44.04 22.25 8.33
C GLY A 279 -44.66 20.89 8.63
N SER A 280 -43.90 19.85 8.28
CA SER A 280 -44.23 18.47 8.62
C SER A 280 -43.41 17.95 9.79
N THR A 281 -43.93 16.91 10.46
CA THR A 281 -43.21 16.15 11.49
C THR A 281 -41.83 15.68 11.00
N GLN A 282 -41.71 15.32 9.72
CA GLN A 282 -40.44 14.86 9.15
C GLN A 282 -39.43 15.99 8.93
N GLN A 283 -39.88 17.19 8.52
CA GLN A 283 -39.01 18.37 8.43
C GLN A 283 -38.52 18.79 9.81
N LYS A 284 -39.40 18.79 10.81
CA LYS A 284 -39.03 19.04 12.22
C LYS A 284 -37.95 18.07 12.70
N PHE A 285 -38.12 16.77 12.43
CA PHE A 285 -37.10 15.76 12.73
C PHE A 285 -35.76 16.06 12.04
N ASN A 286 -35.77 16.44 10.76
CA ASN A 286 -34.56 16.75 10.01
C ASN A 286 -33.84 18.00 10.56
N ILE A 287 -34.58 19.06 10.91
CA ILE A 287 -34.03 20.28 11.50
C ILE A 287 -33.36 19.97 12.85
N ILE A 288 -34.00 19.18 13.71
CA ILE A 288 -33.43 18.75 15.00
C ILE A 288 -32.15 17.93 14.78
N TYR A 289 -32.16 17.01 13.81
CA TYR A 289 -30.96 16.23 13.46
C TYR A 289 -29.80 17.12 12.99
N ASP A 290 -30.08 18.07 12.09
CA ASP A 290 -29.06 19.00 11.62
C ASP A 290 -28.56 19.94 12.72
N HIS A 291 -29.44 20.34 13.65
CA HIS A 291 -29.07 21.11 14.83
C HIS A 291 -28.13 20.32 15.75
N ALA A 292 -28.40 19.03 15.99
CA ALA A 292 -27.53 18.15 16.77
C ALA A 292 -26.13 18.00 16.11
N TRP A 293 -26.08 17.79 14.79
CA TRP A 293 -24.80 17.77 14.06
C TRP A 293 -24.04 19.10 14.16
N THR A 294 -24.76 20.21 14.07
CA THR A 294 -24.16 21.55 14.19
C THR A 294 -23.61 21.78 15.58
N SER A 295 -24.39 21.44 16.61
CA SER A 295 -24.00 21.55 18.02
C SER A 295 -22.73 20.75 18.30
N PHE A 296 -22.60 19.53 17.76
CA PHE A 296 -21.41 18.70 17.98
C PHE A 296 -20.17 19.23 17.23
N PHE A 297 -20.25 19.43 15.91
CA PHE A 297 -19.05 19.66 15.07
C PHE A 297 -18.70 21.13 14.83
N TRP A 298 -19.60 22.07 15.07
CA TRP A 298 -19.31 23.51 14.92
C TRP A 298 -19.25 24.24 16.26
N PHE A 299 -20.05 23.81 17.25
CA PHE A 299 -20.14 24.51 18.53
C PHE A 299 -19.61 23.72 19.73
N GLU A 300 -19.20 22.46 19.54
CA GLU A 300 -18.66 21.59 20.59
C GLU A 300 -19.60 21.45 21.83
N ASP A 301 -20.92 21.58 21.63
CA ASP A 301 -21.95 21.58 22.69
C ASP A 301 -22.61 20.20 22.83
N ILE A 302 -22.02 19.34 23.66
CA ILE A 302 -22.47 17.95 23.84
C ILE A 302 -23.82 17.87 24.56
N ASP A 303 -24.11 18.79 25.49
CA ASP A 303 -25.37 18.79 26.22
C ASP A 303 -26.56 19.13 25.31
N ALA A 304 -26.37 20.06 24.37
CA ALA A 304 -27.36 20.32 23.31
C ALA A 304 -27.61 19.05 22.46
N VAL A 305 -26.54 18.35 22.06
CA VAL A 305 -26.62 17.11 21.27
C VAL A 305 -27.43 16.03 21.98
N HIS A 306 -27.20 15.84 23.28
CA HIS A 306 -27.96 14.88 24.09
C HIS A 306 -29.45 15.28 24.18
N LYS A 307 -29.76 16.57 24.40
CA LYS A 307 -31.14 17.06 24.42
C LYS A 307 -31.85 16.81 23.09
N ASP A 308 -31.17 17.00 21.96
CA ASP A 308 -31.77 16.75 20.66
C ASP A 308 -31.93 15.26 20.36
N LEU A 309 -31.00 14.40 20.81
CA LEU A 309 -31.19 12.95 20.73
C LEU A 309 -32.49 12.51 21.41
N LEU A 310 -32.77 13.04 22.60
CA LEU A 310 -34.02 12.74 23.32
C LEU A 310 -35.26 13.17 22.52
N LYS A 311 -35.22 14.32 21.86
CA LYS A 311 -36.32 14.74 20.96
C LYS A 311 -36.44 13.80 19.77
N LEU A 312 -35.33 13.44 19.11
CA LEU A 312 -35.32 12.52 17.96
C LEU A 312 -35.91 11.15 18.33
N LYS A 313 -35.63 10.68 19.55
CA LYS A 313 -36.17 9.43 20.10
C LYS A 313 -37.70 9.43 20.20
N GLU A 314 -38.33 10.55 20.54
CA GLU A 314 -39.80 10.68 20.56
C GLU A 314 -40.39 10.38 19.18
N PHE A 315 -39.81 10.93 18.11
CA PHE A 315 -40.27 10.67 16.74
C PHE A 315 -40.09 9.21 16.30
N VAL A 316 -39.05 8.53 16.79
CA VAL A 316 -38.83 7.10 16.50
C VAL A 316 -39.87 6.24 17.22
N ASN A 317 -40.22 6.58 18.45
CA ASN A 317 -41.28 5.91 19.21
C ASN A 317 -42.65 6.06 18.54
N ASP A 318 -42.96 7.25 18.01
CA ASP A 318 -44.21 7.52 17.32
C ASP A 318 -44.31 6.76 15.99
N ASN A 319 -43.28 6.86 15.16
CA ASN A 319 -43.20 6.11 13.91
C ASN A 319 -41.75 5.73 13.58
N CYS A 320 -41.45 4.46 13.80
CA CYS A 320 -40.15 3.85 13.50
C CYS A 320 -39.97 3.61 11.99
N SER A 321 -38.94 4.19 11.38
CA SER A 321 -38.51 3.92 10.01
C SER A 321 -36.99 3.86 9.95
N VAL A 322 -36.43 3.21 8.91
CA VAL A 322 -34.96 3.09 8.77
C VAL A 322 -34.29 4.47 8.81
N ILE A 323 -34.81 5.45 8.06
CA ILE A 323 -34.28 6.82 7.99
C ILE A 323 -34.21 7.49 9.37
N ARG A 324 -35.25 7.32 10.21
CA ARG A 324 -35.29 7.94 11.55
C ARG A 324 -34.35 7.22 12.52
N ILE A 325 -34.30 5.89 12.45
CA ILE A 325 -33.37 5.10 13.25
C ILE A 325 -31.94 5.49 12.89
N GLU A 326 -31.58 5.46 11.61
CA GLU A 326 -30.24 5.79 11.11
C GLU A 326 -29.76 7.16 11.60
N LYS A 327 -30.56 8.20 11.39
CA LYS A 327 -30.23 9.56 11.84
C LYS A 327 -30.08 9.65 13.36
N MET A 328 -30.97 9.02 14.12
CA MET A 328 -30.86 8.98 15.59
C MET A 328 -29.60 8.23 16.04
N THR A 329 -29.30 7.07 15.43
CA THR A 329 -28.12 6.26 15.78
C THR A 329 -26.80 6.93 15.39
N ASN A 330 -26.79 7.78 14.35
CA ASN A 330 -25.63 8.61 14.02
C ASN A 330 -25.31 9.59 15.15
N ILE A 331 -26.32 10.27 15.70
CA ILE A 331 -26.17 11.17 16.85
C ILE A 331 -25.74 10.39 18.10
N LEU A 332 -26.36 9.23 18.35
CA LEU A 332 -25.97 8.37 19.47
C LEU A 332 -24.50 7.92 19.36
N THR A 333 -24.03 7.59 18.15
CA THR A 333 -22.64 7.19 17.94
C THR A 333 -21.65 8.31 18.28
N ASN A 334 -22.00 9.57 17.98
CA ASN A 334 -21.21 10.73 18.40
C ASN A 334 -21.16 10.84 19.94
N LEU A 335 -22.28 10.61 20.63
CA LEU A 335 -22.32 10.60 22.09
C LEU A 335 -21.54 9.43 22.72
N ILE A 336 -21.60 8.23 22.13
CA ILE A 336 -20.79 7.07 22.55
C ILE A 336 -19.29 7.41 22.43
N ASN A 337 -18.88 8.05 21.34
CA ASN A 337 -17.49 8.47 21.16
C ASN A 337 -17.10 9.58 22.16
N ALA A 338 -17.99 10.52 22.44
CA ALA A 338 -17.78 11.54 23.46
C ALA A 338 -17.68 10.96 24.88
N GLU A 339 -18.49 9.95 25.21
CA GLU A 339 -18.43 9.21 26.48
C GLU A 339 -17.08 8.50 26.62
N ARG A 340 -16.64 7.79 25.59
CA ARG A 340 -15.32 7.12 25.56
C ARG A 340 -14.16 8.10 25.76
N ALA A 341 -14.30 9.33 25.27
CA ALA A 341 -13.33 10.40 25.49
C ALA A 341 -13.47 11.11 26.86
N GLY A 342 -14.45 10.74 27.69
CA GLY A 342 -14.69 11.34 29.00
C GLY A 342 -15.35 12.72 28.97
N LEU A 343 -16.01 13.07 27.87
CA LEU A 343 -16.59 14.41 27.63
C LEU A 343 -18.08 14.50 28.06
N ILE A 344 -18.72 13.37 28.32
CA ILE A 344 -20.09 13.26 28.85
C ILE A 344 -20.15 12.10 29.86
N ASP A 345 -20.97 12.25 30.90
CA ASP A 345 -21.19 11.18 31.89
C ASP A 345 -21.92 9.99 31.24
N SER A 346 -21.35 8.79 31.42
CA SER A 346 -21.95 7.49 31.09
C SER A 346 -23.44 7.38 31.44
N LYS A 347 -23.89 7.97 32.55
CA LYS A 347 -25.29 7.97 32.98
C LYS A 347 -26.26 8.60 31.98
N LYS A 348 -25.78 9.47 31.09
CA LYS A 348 -26.58 10.07 30.01
C LYS A 348 -26.63 9.19 28.75
N VAL A 349 -25.60 8.37 28.49
CA VAL A 349 -25.46 7.61 27.24
C VAL A 349 -25.93 6.16 27.38
N GLU A 350 -25.63 5.50 28.50
CA GLU A 350 -26.06 4.11 28.79
C GLU A 350 -27.57 3.86 28.60
N PRO A 351 -28.49 4.74 29.06
CA PRO A 351 -29.92 4.56 28.84
C PRO A 351 -30.30 4.53 27.37
N GLU A 352 -29.60 5.29 26.54
CA GLU A 352 -29.87 5.41 25.11
C GLU A 352 -29.34 4.20 24.34
N ILE A 353 -28.18 3.65 24.72
CA ILE A 353 -27.71 2.34 24.22
C ILE A 353 -28.70 1.23 24.57
N LYS A 354 -29.23 1.24 25.81
CA LYS A 354 -30.22 0.26 26.25
C LYS A 354 -31.52 0.36 25.45
N TYR A 355 -31.97 1.57 25.17
CA TYR A 355 -33.15 1.83 24.35
C TYR A 355 -33.05 1.21 22.95
N ILE A 356 -31.89 1.30 22.28
CA ILE A 356 -31.68 0.65 20.96
C ILE A 356 -31.93 -0.86 21.02
N LYS A 357 -31.44 -1.53 22.07
CA LYS A 357 -31.64 -2.98 22.26
C LYS A 357 -33.11 -3.31 22.55
N GLU A 358 -33.78 -2.49 23.37
CA GLU A 358 -35.20 -2.65 23.68
C GLU A 358 -36.09 -2.43 22.45
N LEU A 359 -35.76 -1.44 21.61
CA LEU A 359 -36.44 -1.18 20.35
C LEU A 359 -36.27 -2.36 19.37
N CYS A 360 -35.05 -2.89 19.23
CA CYS A 360 -34.76 -4.06 18.40
C CYS A 360 -35.61 -5.28 18.83
N ASN A 361 -35.62 -5.60 20.13
CA ASN A 361 -36.43 -6.68 20.69
C ASN A 361 -37.95 -6.45 20.49
N THR A 362 -38.39 -5.20 20.52
CA THR A 362 -39.81 -4.85 20.31
C THR A 362 -40.22 -5.08 18.85
N LEU A 363 -39.39 -4.65 17.89
CA LEU A 363 -39.64 -4.89 16.47
C LEU A 363 -39.58 -6.38 16.10
N GLU A 364 -38.67 -7.14 16.71
CA GLU A 364 -38.59 -8.59 16.53
C GLU A 364 -39.88 -9.31 16.97
N LYS A 365 -40.46 -8.90 18.10
CA LYS A 365 -41.74 -9.45 18.58
C LYS A 365 -42.94 -9.07 17.72
N ARG A 366 -42.93 -7.87 17.13
CA ARG A 366 -44.03 -7.40 16.26
C ARG A 366 -43.97 -8.02 14.86
N GLY A 367 -42.77 -8.16 14.31
CA GLY A 367 -42.55 -8.74 12.97
C GLY A 367 -43.11 -7.90 11.81
N ASP A 368 -43.48 -6.64 12.04
CA ASP A 368 -44.18 -5.77 11.09
C ASP A 368 -43.26 -4.80 10.33
N LYS A 369 -42.00 -4.63 10.77
CA LYS A 369 -41.01 -3.71 10.16
C LYS A 369 -39.65 -4.39 9.94
N PRO A 370 -39.52 -5.30 8.97
CA PRO A 370 -38.31 -6.10 8.78
C PRO A 370 -37.07 -5.27 8.41
N SER A 371 -37.19 -4.23 7.58
CA SER A 371 -36.06 -3.34 7.24
C SER A 371 -35.53 -2.57 8.45
N SER A 372 -36.43 -2.06 9.30
CA SER A 372 -36.04 -1.37 10.54
C SER A 372 -35.37 -2.30 11.55
N LEU A 373 -35.87 -3.54 11.65
CA LEU A 373 -35.26 -4.58 12.49
C LEU A 373 -33.86 -4.94 11.99
N LEU A 374 -33.70 -5.16 10.68
CA LEU A 374 -32.41 -5.48 10.07
C LEU A 374 -31.40 -4.35 10.28
N PHE A 375 -31.79 -3.09 10.06
CA PHE A 375 -30.94 -1.93 10.30
C PHE A 375 -30.47 -1.85 11.77
N LEU A 376 -31.36 -2.06 12.74
CA LEU A 376 -30.97 -2.07 14.16
C LEU A 376 -30.01 -3.22 14.48
N ARG A 377 -30.22 -4.41 13.91
CA ARG A 377 -29.31 -5.55 14.10
C ARG A 377 -27.93 -5.26 13.51
N LEU A 378 -27.87 -4.65 12.32
CA LEU A 378 -26.64 -4.17 11.70
C LEU A 378 -25.93 -3.18 12.61
N TYR A 379 -26.61 -2.10 13.02
CA TYR A 379 -26.03 -1.10 13.92
C TYR A 379 -25.48 -1.71 15.22
N ILE A 380 -26.23 -2.61 15.86
CA ILE A 380 -25.78 -3.30 17.09
C ILE A 380 -24.53 -4.16 16.81
N ALA A 381 -24.49 -4.89 15.70
CA ALA A 381 -23.36 -5.71 15.31
C ALA A 381 -22.11 -4.86 14.99
N GLU A 382 -22.28 -3.75 14.27
CA GLU A 382 -21.22 -2.79 13.96
C GLU A 382 -20.62 -2.18 15.24
N GLN A 383 -21.48 -1.71 16.17
CA GLN A 383 -21.02 -1.14 17.44
C GLN A 383 -20.27 -2.17 18.29
N ARG A 384 -20.72 -3.44 18.29
CA ARG A 384 -20.04 -4.54 18.97
C ARG A 384 -18.67 -4.82 18.35
N LEU A 385 -18.59 -4.90 17.02
CA LEU A 385 -17.33 -5.07 16.28
C LEU A 385 -16.35 -3.93 16.59
N ILE A 386 -16.78 -2.67 16.51
CA ILE A 386 -15.96 -1.49 16.83
C ILE A 386 -15.49 -1.53 18.29
N SER A 387 -16.38 -1.89 19.23
CA SER A 387 -16.02 -2.00 20.65
C SER A 387 -14.95 -3.06 20.91
N ARG A 388 -15.03 -4.22 20.24
CA ARG A 388 -14.01 -5.28 20.35
C ARG A 388 -12.69 -4.87 19.72
N LEU A 389 -12.72 -4.17 18.58
CA LEU A 389 -11.52 -3.61 17.95
C LEU A 389 -10.79 -2.64 18.88
N LEU A 390 -11.51 -1.70 19.49
CA LEU A 390 -10.95 -0.75 20.45
C LEU A 390 -10.38 -1.45 21.70
N SER A 391 -10.99 -2.56 22.11
CA SER A 391 -10.54 -3.37 23.25
C SER A 391 -9.46 -4.40 22.86
N LYS A 392 -9.05 -4.45 21.58
CA LYS A 392 -8.10 -5.41 21.01
C LYS A 392 -8.50 -6.89 21.24
N GLU A 393 -9.80 -7.17 21.24
CA GLU A 393 -10.34 -8.54 21.35
C GLU A 393 -10.47 -9.22 19.97
N PRO A 394 -10.48 -10.56 19.90
CA PRO A 394 -10.72 -11.28 18.65
C PRO A 394 -12.10 -10.97 18.04
N ILE A 395 -12.13 -10.67 16.73
CA ILE A 395 -13.33 -10.20 16.01
C ILE A 395 -14.01 -11.26 15.11
N ASN A 396 -13.48 -12.48 15.04
CA ASN A 396 -13.93 -13.48 14.07
C ASN A 396 -15.39 -13.90 14.25
N GLU A 397 -15.89 -13.91 15.48
CA GLU A 397 -17.30 -14.19 15.80
C GLU A 397 -18.21 -13.03 15.41
N ASP A 398 -17.73 -11.80 15.54
CA ASP A 398 -18.50 -10.59 15.20
C ASP A 398 -18.62 -10.45 13.68
N ILE A 399 -17.56 -10.83 12.94
CA ILE A 399 -17.60 -10.96 11.48
C ILE A 399 -18.63 -12.03 11.06
N ASP A 400 -18.69 -13.18 11.73
CA ASP A 400 -19.73 -14.20 11.46
C ASP A 400 -21.13 -13.69 11.73
N ALA A 401 -21.29 -12.88 12.78
CA ALA A 401 -22.59 -12.35 13.17
C ALA A 401 -23.09 -11.26 12.19
N ILE A 402 -22.21 -10.39 11.72
CA ILE A 402 -22.58 -9.27 10.84
C ILE A 402 -22.72 -9.71 9.38
N ARG A 403 -21.92 -10.69 8.92
CA ARG A 403 -21.91 -11.17 7.53
C ARG A 403 -23.30 -11.46 6.97
N PRO A 404 -24.13 -12.34 7.57
CA PRO A 404 -25.44 -12.65 7.00
C PRO A 404 -26.39 -11.44 6.98
N LEU A 405 -26.29 -10.53 7.97
CA LEU A 405 -27.13 -9.33 8.03
C LEU A 405 -26.81 -8.36 6.88
N LEU A 406 -25.51 -8.17 6.60
CA LEU A 406 -25.06 -7.24 5.58
C LEU A 406 -25.30 -7.79 4.17
N LEU A 407 -25.24 -9.13 3.99
CA LEU A 407 -25.62 -9.80 2.75
C LEU A 407 -27.13 -9.78 2.49
N GLU A 408 -27.96 -9.66 3.53
CA GLU A 408 -29.41 -9.48 3.41
C GLU A 408 -29.79 -8.04 3.02
N ALA A 409 -29.00 -7.04 3.44
CA ALA A 409 -29.29 -5.62 3.27
C ALA A 409 -29.65 -5.18 1.82
N PRO A 410 -29.02 -5.69 0.73
CA PRO A 410 -29.42 -5.35 -0.64
C PRO A 410 -30.88 -5.71 -0.99
N SER A 411 -31.50 -6.63 -0.24
CA SER A 411 -32.91 -7.01 -0.40
C SER A 411 -33.87 -6.00 0.24
N HIS A 412 -33.36 -4.99 0.95
CA HIS A 412 -34.12 -3.96 1.65
C HIS A 412 -33.84 -2.57 1.06
N LEU A 413 -34.75 -2.08 0.20
CA LEU A 413 -34.65 -0.77 -0.46
C LEU A 413 -34.43 0.43 0.48
N GLU A 414 -34.90 0.34 1.73
CA GLU A 414 -34.75 1.41 2.72
C GLU A 414 -33.37 1.48 3.36
N ILE A 415 -32.54 0.43 3.22
CA ILE A 415 -31.20 0.35 3.80
C ILE A 415 -30.17 0.69 2.72
N SER A 416 -29.33 1.69 2.98
CA SER A 416 -28.20 2.00 2.11
C SER A 416 -27.09 0.96 2.28
N PHE A 417 -27.07 -0.07 1.44
CA PHE A 417 -26.00 -1.08 1.42
C PHE A 417 -24.62 -0.45 1.28
N GLU A 418 -24.50 0.58 0.43
CA GLU A 418 -23.25 1.32 0.24
C GLU A 418 -22.77 1.98 1.55
N ALA A 419 -23.67 2.62 2.32
CA ALA A 419 -23.28 3.22 3.59
C ALA A 419 -22.77 2.17 4.58
N GLN A 420 -23.43 1.01 4.66
CA GLN A 420 -23.02 -0.11 5.52
C GLN A 420 -21.67 -0.70 5.05
N TYR A 421 -21.50 -0.91 3.75
CA TYR A 421 -20.25 -1.34 3.15
C TYR A 421 -19.10 -0.39 3.51
N GLN A 422 -19.30 0.92 3.37
CA GLN A 422 -18.29 1.93 3.68
C GLN A 422 -17.89 1.92 5.16
N ILE A 423 -18.82 1.64 6.08
CA ILE A 423 -18.50 1.46 7.51
C ILE A 423 -17.53 0.28 7.65
N ILE A 424 -17.88 -0.89 7.09
CA ILE A 424 -17.03 -2.10 7.17
C ILE A 424 -15.68 -1.87 6.50
N ALA A 425 -15.63 -1.28 5.30
CA ALA A 425 -14.40 -1.02 4.56
C ALA A 425 -13.46 -0.05 5.29
N ASN A 426 -14.01 0.99 5.94
CA ASN A 426 -13.21 1.93 6.72
C ASN A 426 -12.54 1.28 7.94
N LEU A 427 -13.09 0.18 8.48
CA LEU A 427 -12.45 -0.57 9.56
C LEU A 427 -11.13 -1.23 9.12
N ASN A 428 -10.86 -1.38 7.82
CA ASN A 428 -9.59 -1.93 7.31
C ASN A 428 -8.36 -1.11 7.77
N LYS A 429 -8.57 0.18 8.09
CA LYS A 429 -7.53 1.06 8.65
C LYS A 429 -7.06 0.63 10.05
N VAL A 430 -7.89 -0.11 10.79
CA VAL A 430 -7.66 -0.50 12.18
C VAL A 430 -7.58 -2.02 12.35
N ILE A 431 -8.23 -2.78 11.46
CA ILE A 431 -8.19 -4.24 11.45
C ILE A 431 -6.82 -4.70 10.91
N ASP A 432 -6.06 -5.37 11.78
CA ASP A 432 -4.86 -6.12 11.40
C ASP A 432 -5.21 -7.31 10.50
N ASP A 433 -4.19 -7.94 9.92
CA ASP A 433 -4.29 -9.04 8.96
C ASP A 433 -5.22 -10.20 9.39
N ASN A 434 -6.50 -10.11 8.98
CA ASN A 434 -7.55 -11.09 9.29
C ASN A 434 -8.13 -11.68 7.99
N PRO A 435 -7.82 -12.94 7.64
CA PRO A 435 -8.30 -13.57 6.41
C PRO A 435 -9.82 -13.57 6.27
N LYS A 436 -10.54 -13.76 7.37
CA LYS A 436 -12.00 -13.85 7.38
C LYS A 436 -12.68 -12.50 7.11
N TYR A 437 -12.05 -11.43 7.55
CA TYR A 437 -12.45 -10.06 7.23
C TYR A 437 -12.19 -9.76 5.75
N GLU A 438 -11.02 -10.12 5.23
CA GLU A 438 -10.68 -9.93 3.81
C GLU A 438 -11.68 -10.68 2.90
N ASP A 439 -11.98 -11.94 3.21
CA ASP A 439 -12.99 -12.73 2.48
C ASP A 439 -14.38 -12.08 2.55
N PHE A 440 -14.72 -11.47 3.69
CA PHE A 440 -16.00 -10.78 3.86
C PHE A 440 -16.06 -9.52 2.98
N VAL A 441 -15.01 -8.70 3.01
CA VAL A 441 -14.95 -7.48 2.20
C VAL A 441 -14.91 -7.80 0.71
N ASP A 442 -14.22 -8.86 0.28
CA ASP A 442 -14.25 -9.37 -1.11
C ASP A 442 -15.68 -9.67 -1.56
N GLU A 443 -16.43 -10.41 -0.74
CA GLU A 443 -17.82 -10.77 -1.02
C GLU A 443 -18.70 -9.53 -1.16
N LEU A 444 -18.60 -8.58 -0.23
CA LEU A 444 -19.37 -7.33 -0.29
C LEU A 444 -19.02 -6.48 -1.51
N THR A 445 -17.74 -6.39 -1.85
CA THR A 445 -17.28 -5.61 -3.01
C THR A 445 -17.84 -6.19 -4.31
N SER A 446 -17.98 -7.52 -4.40
CA SER A 446 -18.63 -8.18 -5.54
C SER A 446 -20.11 -7.80 -5.70
N ILE A 447 -20.81 -7.49 -4.60
CA ILE A 447 -22.21 -7.05 -4.60
C ILE A 447 -22.30 -5.59 -5.04
N VAL A 448 -21.46 -4.71 -4.45
CA VAL A 448 -21.35 -3.30 -4.81
C VAL A 448 -21.12 -3.14 -6.33
N ARG A 449 -20.27 -3.99 -6.92
CA ARG A 449 -19.98 -4.00 -8.36
C ARG A 449 -21.20 -4.27 -9.25
N LYS A 450 -22.19 -5.02 -8.77
CA LYS A 450 -23.41 -5.33 -9.55
C LYS A 450 -24.43 -4.18 -9.52
N THR A 451 -24.36 -3.33 -8.51
CA THR A 451 -25.35 -2.27 -8.26
C THR A 451 -24.87 -0.88 -8.66
N ASN A 452 -23.55 -0.65 -8.66
CA ASN A 452 -22.96 0.66 -8.94
C ASN A 452 -22.47 0.79 -10.38
N SER A 453 -22.18 2.03 -10.80
CA SER A 453 -21.41 2.25 -12.02
C SER A 453 -20.01 1.64 -11.88
N GLU A 454 -19.43 1.23 -13.01
CA GLU A 454 -18.07 0.65 -13.03
C GLU A 454 -17.04 1.59 -12.38
N GLN A 455 -17.16 2.91 -12.57
CA GLN A 455 -16.24 3.88 -11.96
C GLN A 455 -16.39 3.98 -10.43
N ALA A 456 -17.61 3.92 -9.91
CA ALA A 456 -17.85 3.99 -8.46
C ALA A 456 -17.29 2.75 -7.77
N ALA A 457 -17.49 1.56 -8.36
CA ALA A 457 -16.90 0.34 -7.85
C ALA A 457 -15.35 0.34 -7.95
N ALA A 458 -14.79 0.90 -9.02
CA ALA A 458 -13.34 1.02 -9.17
C ALA A 458 -12.68 1.94 -8.12
N ARG A 459 -13.35 3.01 -7.67
CA ARG A 459 -12.84 3.88 -6.58
C ARG A 459 -12.71 3.12 -5.25
N ILE A 460 -13.68 2.27 -4.98
CA ILE A 460 -13.69 1.40 -3.80
C ILE A 460 -12.51 0.41 -3.83
N GLU A 461 -12.32 -0.25 -4.98
CA GLU A 461 -11.19 -1.17 -5.18
C GLU A 461 -9.84 -0.45 -5.06
N MET A 462 -9.76 0.79 -5.55
CA MET A 462 -8.57 1.62 -5.47
C MET A 462 -8.22 1.96 -4.01
N ASP A 463 -9.19 2.37 -3.20
CA ASP A 463 -8.98 2.67 -1.77
C ASP A 463 -8.48 1.43 -1.01
N ARG A 464 -9.01 0.25 -1.34
CA ARG A 464 -8.55 -1.01 -0.77
C ARG A 464 -7.14 -1.38 -1.21
N ALA A 465 -6.83 -1.23 -2.50
CA ALA A 465 -5.50 -1.45 -3.03
C ALA A 465 -4.45 -0.55 -2.35
N ILE A 466 -4.79 0.73 -2.14
CA ILE A 466 -3.94 1.69 -1.41
C ILE A 466 -3.70 1.23 0.04
N ALA A 467 -4.73 0.78 0.74
CA ALA A 467 -4.59 0.25 2.10
C ALA A 467 -3.66 -0.98 2.14
N LEU A 468 -3.76 -1.86 1.16
CA LEU A 468 -2.90 -3.05 1.04
C LEU A 468 -1.44 -2.68 0.70
N VAL A 469 -1.20 -1.67 -0.15
CA VAL A 469 0.14 -1.13 -0.40
C VAL A 469 0.77 -0.61 0.90
N ASN A 470 0.00 0.14 1.71
CA ASN A 470 0.47 0.64 3.00
C ASN A 470 0.82 -0.49 3.98
N LYS A 471 0.11 -1.63 3.89
CA LYS A 471 0.41 -2.86 4.64
C LYS A 471 1.50 -3.74 3.98
N LYS A 472 2.16 -3.28 2.91
CA LYS A 472 3.17 -4.02 2.12
C LYS A 472 2.65 -5.35 1.53
N ARG A 473 1.34 -5.47 1.32
CA ARG A 473 0.67 -6.63 0.71
C ARG A 473 0.53 -6.45 -0.80
N PHE A 474 1.67 -6.32 -1.48
CA PHE A 474 1.73 -5.88 -2.88
C PHE A 474 1.00 -6.80 -3.87
N LYS A 475 1.12 -8.14 -3.74
CA LYS A 475 0.36 -9.07 -4.60
C LYS A 475 -1.15 -8.87 -4.52
N GLN A 476 -1.69 -8.66 -3.31
CA GLN A 476 -3.12 -8.41 -3.11
C GLN A 476 -3.49 -7.03 -3.66
N ALA A 477 -2.67 -6.00 -3.43
CA ALA A 477 -2.89 -4.68 -4.01
C ALA A 477 -2.96 -4.72 -5.55
N ILE A 478 -2.07 -5.49 -6.21
CA ILE A 478 -2.09 -5.69 -7.66
C ILE A 478 -3.43 -6.28 -8.13
N ARG A 479 -3.99 -7.26 -7.40
CA ARG A 479 -5.30 -7.85 -7.71
C ARG A 479 -6.40 -6.81 -7.74
N HIS A 480 -6.44 -5.94 -6.73
CA HIS A 480 -7.45 -4.89 -6.63
C HIS A 480 -7.24 -3.77 -7.66
N PHE A 481 -5.99 -3.32 -7.88
CA PHE A 481 -5.70 -2.33 -8.91
C PHE A 481 -6.09 -2.80 -10.32
N SER A 482 -6.07 -4.10 -10.62
CA SER A 482 -6.54 -4.62 -11.91
C SER A 482 -8.00 -4.24 -12.21
N PHE A 483 -8.87 -4.17 -11.19
CA PHE A 483 -10.27 -3.79 -11.36
C PHE A 483 -10.44 -2.30 -11.68
N CYS A 484 -9.43 -1.48 -11.43
CA CYS A 484 -9.49 -0.03 -11.56
C CYS A 484 -9.13 0.46 -12.97
N ILE A 485 -8.29 -0.28 -13.71
CA ILE A 485 -7.64 0.21 -14.94
C ILE A 485 -8.66 0.64 -16.00
N HIS A 486 -9.47 -0.29 -16.53
CA HIS A 486 -10.42 0.03 -17.60
C HIS A 486 -11.54 0.99 -17.16
N PRO A 487 -12.15 0.84 -15.96
CA PRO A 487 -13.17 1.78 -15.52
C PRO A 487 -12.70 3.23 -15.45
N PHE A 488 -11.41 3.47 -15.17
CA PHE A 488 -10.82 4.80 -15.14
C PHE A 488 -10.28 5.31 -16.48
N GLU A 489 -10.34 4.54 -17.58
CA GLU A 489 -10.00 4.98 -18.94
C GLU A 489 -11.07 5.90 -19.55
N LYS A 490 -11.47 6.91 -18.77
CA LYS A 490 -12.40 7.98 -19.14
C LYS A 490 -11.81 9.33 -18.74
N GLU A 491 -12.09 10.37 -19.52
CA GLU A 491 -11.52 11.71 -19.31
C GLU A 491 -11.82 12.26 -17.90
N GLU A 492 -13.00 11.97 -17.37
CA GLU A 492 -13.46 12.35 -16.02
C GLU A 492 -12.74 11.62 -14.86
N CYS A 493 -12.00 10.55 -15.13
CA CYS A 493 -11.31 9.72 -14.13
C CYS A 493 -9.78 9.71 -14.31
N MET A 494 -9.23 10.72 -14.99
CA MET A 494 -7.80 10.77 -15.33
C MET A 494 -6.89 10.80 -14.09
N GLU A 495 -7.31 11.46 -13.01
CA GLU A 495 -6.52 11.51 -11.77
C GLU A 495 -6.43 10.13 -11.12
N GLU A 496 -7.55 9.41 -11.06
CA GLU A 496 -7.63 8.05 -10.53
C GLU A 496 -6.82 7.08 -11.39
N LEU A 497 -6.85 7.23 -12.72
CA LEU A 497 -6.06 6.41 -13.65
C LEU A 497 -4.56 6.64 -13.47
N ILE A 498 -4.11 7.90 -13.31
CA ILE A 498 -2.71 8.25 -13.05
C ILE A 498 -2.25 7.60 -11.75
N LYS A 499 -3.01 7.77 -10.67
CA LYS A 499 -2.65 7.23 -9.35
C LYS A 499 -2.67 5.71 -9.33
N THR A 500 -3.67 5.07 -9.96
CA THR A 500 -3.74 3.61 -10.12
C THR A 500 -2.54 3.09 -10.90
N SER A 501 -2.20 3.71 -12.03
CA SER A 501 -1.06 3.28 -12.86
C SER A 501 0.26 3.43 -12.10
N GLY A 502 0.48 4.58 -11.43
CA GLY A 502 1.67 4.81 -10.62
C GLY A 502 1.82 3.78 -9.50
N MET A 503 0.75 3.56 -8.72
CA MET A 503 0.80 2.63 -7.58
C MET A 503 0.87 1.16 -8.00
N MET A 504 0.23 0.77 -9.10
CA MET A 504 0.42 -0.55 -9.72
C MET A 504 1.89 -0.76 -10.10
N GLY A 505 2.51 0.24 -10.72
CA GLY A 505 3.93 0.20 -11.09
C GLY A 505 4.84 0.01 -9.87
N ILE A 506 4.58 0.74 -8.79
CA ILE A 506 5.31 0.55 -7.51
C ILE A 506 5.08 -0.85 -6.95
N ALA A 507 3.84 -1.33 -6.90
CA ALA A 507 3.54 -2.66 -6.36
C ALA A 507 4.22 -3.78 -7.14
N MET A 508 4.27 -3.69 -8.48
CA MET A 508 4.99 -4.63 -9.35
C MET A 508 6.50 -4.60 -9.08
N TYR A 509 7.09 -3.40 -8.94
CA TYR A 509 8.51 -3.28 -8.62
C TYR A 509 8.85 -3.87 -7.26
N GLU A 510 8.00 -3.66 -6.25
CA GLU A 510 8.22 -4.16 -4.90
C GLU A 510 8.19 -5.69 -4.82
N ILE A 511 7.50 -6.37 -5.73
CA ILE A 511 7.56 -7.84 -5.86
C ILE A 511 8.65 -8.32 -6.82
N GLY A 512 9.48 -7.42 -7.36
CA GLY A 512 10.62 -7.77 -8.20
C GLY A 512 10.26 -7.98 -9.68
N LEU A 513 9.24 -7.29 -10.19
CA LEU A 513 8.79 -7.38 -11.59
C LEU A 513 8.99 -6.04 -12.32
N PRO A 514 10.21 -5.76 -12.80
CA PRO A 514 10.61 -4.43 -13.26
C PRO A 514 10.02 -4.03 -14.62
N PHE A 515 9.79 -4.94 -15.57
CA PHE A 515 9.27 -4.57 -16.89
C PHE A 515 7.79 -4.18 -16.84
N SER A 516 6.98 -4.92 -16.07
CA SER A 516 5.59 -4.55 -15.80
C SER A 516 5.52 -3.26 -14.99
N ALA A 517 6.41 -3.08 -14.01
CA ALA A 517 6.51 -1.83 -13.26
C ALA A 517 6.79 -0.62 -14.17
N MET A 518 7.82 -0.70 -15.02
CA MET A 518 8.15 0.36 -15.98
C MET A 518 6.98 0.67 -16.88
N ALA A 519 6.32 -0.36 -17.42
CA ALA A 519 5.21 -0.20 -18.34
C ALA A 519 4.06 0.64 -17.73
N TYR A 520 3.67 0.38 -16.48
CA TYR A 520 2.68 1.17 -15.76
C TYR A 520 3.17 2.58 -15.37
N LEU A 521 4.43 2.72 -14.98
CA LEU A 521 5.03 4.02 -14.65
C LEU A 521 5.17 4.93 -15.88
N VAL A 522 5.52 4.38 -17.04
CA VAL A 522 5.56 5.12 -18.31
C VAL A 522 4.16 5.56 -18.72
N LYS A 523 3.13 4.73 -18.50
CA LYS A 523 1.72 5.14 -18.70
C LYS A 523 1.38 6.34 -17.81
N ALA A 524 1.73 6.29 -16.52
CA ALA A 524 1.52 7.39 -15.58
C ALA A 524 2.28 8.67 -16.01
N ALA A 525 3.55 8.55 -16.41
CA ALA A 525 4.36 9.66 -16.90
C ALA A 525 3.76 10.31 -18.16
N SER A 526 3.28 9.50 -19.11
CA SER A 526 2.63 9.99 -20.33
C SER A 526 1.40 10.84 -20.03
N MET A 527 0.57 10.41 -19.08
CA MET A 527 -0.63 11.16 -18.68
C MET A 527 -0.28 12.44 -17.90
N LEU A 528 0.71 12.39 -17.01
CA LEU A 528 1.20 13.55 -16.27
C LEU A 528 1.83 14.62 -17.19
N LEU A 529 2.57 14.20 -18.22
CA LEU A 529 3.11 15.11 -19.23
C LEU A 529 2.00 15.77 -20.06
N LYS A 530 0.92 15.05 -20.37
CA LYS A 530 -0.25 15.65 -21.03
C LYS A 530 -0.84 16.79 -20.19
N THR A 531 -0.93 16.61 -18.87
CA THR A 531 -1.36 17.66 -17.93
C THR A 531 -0.41 18.85 -17.93
N PHE A 532 0.90 18.61 -17.98
CA PHE A 532 1.90 19.67 -18.12
C PHE A 532 1.72 20.46 -19.43
N TYR A 533 1.56 19.78 -20.58
CA TYR A 533 1.33 20.46 -21.85
C TYR A 533 0.02 21.26 -21.89
N ALA A 534 -1.02 20.81 -21.18
CA ALA A 534 -2.31 21.50 -21.14
C ALA A 534 -2.33 22.70 -20.17
N SER A 535 -1.68 22.58 -19.01
CA SER A 535 -1.79 23.56 -17.91
C SER A 535 -0.53 24.42 -17.70
N GLY A 536 0.62 24.01 -18.24
CA GLY A 536 1.93 24.60 -17.97
C GLY A 536 2.54 24.24 -16.62
N ASN A 537 1.79 23.57 -15.73
CA ASN A 537 2.26 23.18 -14.40
C ASN A 537 2.91 21.81 -14.42
N ILE A 538 4.12 21.68 -13.86
CA ILE A 538 4.82 20.41 -13.69
C ILE A 538 4.38 19.79 -12.36
N PRO A 539 3.64 18.67 -12.36
CA PRO A 539 3.24 18.02 -11.12
C PRO A 539 4.45 17.38 -10.44
N HIS A 540 4.63 17.57 -9.13
CA HIS A 540 5.70 16.90 -8.37
C HIS A 540 5.67 15.37 -8.54
N LEU A 541 4.48 14.78 -8.69
CA LEU A 541 4.33 13.34 -8.94
C LEU A 541 5.07 12.87 -10.22
N LEU A 542 5.18 13.72 -11.25
CA LEU A 542 5.93 13.38 -12.46
C LEU A 542 7.42 13.16 -12.15
N MET A 543 8.00 13.99 -11.29
CA MET A 543 9.40 13.82 -10.85
C MET A 543 9.61 12.51 -10.11
N THR A 544 8.69 12.17 -9.19
CA THR A 544 8.74 10.90 -8.47
C THR A 544 8.67 9.70 -9.42
N VAL A 545 7.80 9.75 -10.44
CA VAL A 545 7.66 8.67 -11.44
C VAL A 545 8.92 8.54 -12.30
N LEU A 546 9.48 9.65 -12.79
CA LEU A 546 10.70 9.64 -13.62
C LEU A 546 11.92 9.14 -12.84
N GLN A 547 12.03 9.54 -11.56
CA GLN A 547 13.11 9.06 -10.69
C GLN A 547 12.98 7.56 -10.43
N LYS A 548 11.76 7.05 -10.25
CA LYS A 548 11.53 5.61 -10.12
C LYS A 548 11.84 4.84 -11.39
N LEU A 549 11.54 5.39 -12.57
CA LEU A 549 11.96 4.80 -13.85
C LEU A 549 13.49 4.70 -13.93
N CYS A 550 14.22 5.76 -13.57
CA CYS A 550 15.67 5.74 -13.50
C CYS A 550 16.19 4.67 -12.52
N GLU A 551 15.58 4.56 -11.34
CA GLU A 551 15.93 3.52 -10.36
C GLU A 551 15.75 2.11 -10.94
N ILE A 552 14.65 1.84 -11.65
CA ILE A 552 14.41 0.53 -12.28
C ILE A 552 15.47 0.22 -13.33
N GLU A 553 15.80 1.19 -14.20
CA GLU A 553 16.85 1.00 -15.21
C GLU A 553 18.22 0.73 -14.59
N LEU A 554 18.54 1.43 -13.49
CA LEU A 554 19.75 1.19 -12.71
C LEU A 554 19.75 -0.23 -12.11
N MET A 555 18.63 -0.70 -11.56
CA MET A 555 18.54 -2.06 -11.02
C MET A 555 18.62 -3.14 -12.10
N LEU A 556 18.13 -2.86 -13.30
CA LEU A 556 18.29 -3.72 -14.49
C LEU A 556 19.65 -3.56 -15.18
N GLY A 557 20.44 -2.55 -14.83
CA GLY A 557 21.74 -2.26 -15.45
C GLY A 557 21.66 -1.72 -16.88
N ARG A 558 20.52 -1.19 -17.34
CA ARG A 558 20.32 -0.73 -18.73
C ARG A 558 20.72 0.74 -18.89
N LEU A 559 22.02 0.99 -19.08
CA LEU A 559 22.57 2.35 -19.07
C LEU A 559 21.92 3.26 -20.12
N VAL A 560 21.76 2.80 -21.36
CA VAL A 560 21.23 3.65 -22.44
C VAL A 560 19.82 4.12 -22.15
N MET A 561 18.96 3.27 -21.59
CA MET A 561 17.60 3.67 -21.20
C MET A 561 17.58 4.55 -19.96
N TYR A 562 18.44 4.27 -18.97
CA TYR A 562 18.65 5.18 -17.85
C TYR A 562 18.97 6.60 -18.33
N LEU A 563 19.89 6.75 -19.29
CA LEU A 563 20.26 8.05 -19.85
C LEU A 563 19.07 8.80 -20.48
N ASN A 564 18.19 8.10 -21.21
CA ASN A 564 17.00 8.73 -21.81
C ASN A 564 16.04 9.26 -20.74
N TRP A 565 15.75 8.47 -19.70
CA TRP A 565 14.88 8.91 -18.60
C TRP A 565 15.52 10.01 -17.77
N TYR A 566 16.82 9.91 -17.54
CA TYR A 566 17.58 10.87 -16.75
C TYR A 566 17.69 12.24 -17.46
N GLU A 567 17.97 12.27 -18.77
CA GLU A 567 17.97 13.50 -19.58
C GLU A 567 16.61 14.21 -19.51
N LEU A 568 15.51 13.45 -19.64
CA LEU A 568 14.15 13.99 -19.51
C LEU A 568 13.89 14.51 -18.09
N MET A 569 14.22 13.73 -17.06
CA MET A 569 14.04 14.09 -15.66
C MET A 569 14.81 15.36 -15.30
N MET A 570 16.08 15.46 -15.69
CA MET A 570 16.90 16.64 -15.42
C MET A 570 16.37 17.86 -16.17
N THR A 571 15.95 17.71 -17.42
CA THR A 571 15.33 18.80 -18.20
C THR A 571 14.06 19.32 -17.52
N ILE A 572 13.19 18.45 -17.03
CA ILE A 572 11.96 18.84 -16.33
C ILE A 572 12.29 19.46 -14.97
N SER A 573 13.26 18.90 -14.22
CA SER A 573 13.64 19.38 -12.89
C SER A 573 14.14 20.83 -12.89
N HIS A 574 14.97 21.18 -13.88
CA HIS A 574 15.51 22.54 -14.03
C HIS A 574 14.41 23.55 -14.37
N ASN A 575 13.44 23.16 -15.21
CA ASN A 575 12.31 24.03 -15.56
C ASN A 575 11.26 24.13 -14.44
N GLY A 576 11.13 23.10 -13.61
CA GLY A 576 10.17 23.02 -12.50
C GLY A 576 10.71 23.45 -11.14
N GLN A 577 11.95 23.92 -11.05
CA GLN A 577 12.66 24.29 -9.81
C GLN A 577 12.84 23.13 -8.79
N PHE A 578 12.72 21.88 -9.23
CA PHE A 578 12.96 20.70 -8.38
C PHE A 578 14.46 20.43 -8.13
N ALA A 579 15.34 20.99 -8.97
CA ALA A 579 16.79 20.82 -8.84
C ALA A 579 17.37 21.44 -7.55
N GLU A 580 16.62 22.30 -6.86
CA GLU A 580 17.01 22.86 -5.56
C GLU A 580 16.57 21.98 -4.38
N GLU A 581 15.75 20.95 -4.61
CA GLU A 581 15.25 20.08 -3.55
C GLU A 581 16.31 19.10 -3.06
N GLU A 582 16.54 19.11 -1.73
CA GLU A 582 17.57 18.29 -1.10
C GLU A 582 17.35 16.78 -1.34
N ASN A 583 16.10 16.32 -1.31
CA ASN A 583 15.78 14.90 -1.48
C ASN A 583 16.01 14.41 -2.93
N PHE A 584 15.67 15.25 -3.91
CA PHE A 584 15.93 14.97 -5.33
C PHE A 584 17.42 14.82 -5.59
N ASN A 585 18.22 15.79 -5.12
CA ASN A 585 19.67 15.79 -5.29
C ASN A 585 20.36 14.62 -4.58
N LYS A 586 19.96 14.31 -3.34
CA LYS A 586 20.49 13.15 -2.60
C LYS A 586 20.28 11.84 -3.36
N THR A 587 19.09 11.65 -3.92
CA THR A 587 18.76 10.43 -4.65
C THR A 587 19.55 10.31 -5.96
N ASN A 588 19.73 11.42 -6.70
CA ASN A 588 20.55 11.41 -7.92
C ASN A 588 22.03 11.11 -7.64
N ILE A 589 22.58 11.65 -6.54
CA ILE A 589 23.94 11.32 -6.08
C ILE A 589 24.06 9.83 -5.76
N LEU A 590 23.06 9.24 -5.10
CA LEU A 590 23.05 7.79 -4.83
C LEU A 590 22.97 6.95 -6.10
N HIS A 591 22.17 7.37 -7.09
CA HIS A 591 22.12 6.69 -8.39
C HIS A 591 23.45 6.75 -9.13
N ASP A 592 24.12 7.91 -9.14
CA ASP A 592 25.46 8.05 -9.75
C ASP A 592 26.49 7.15 -9.04
N GLY A 593 26.51 7.15 -7.70
CA GLY A 593 27.37 6.25 -6.93
C GLY A 593 27.10 4.76 -7.18
N ALA A 594 25.83 4.39 -7.38
CA ALA A 594 25.46 3.02 -7.75
C ALA A 594 25.91 2.64 -9.16
N TRP A 595 25.88 3.57 -10.13
CA TRP A 595 26.46 3.36 -11.45
C TRP A 595 27.99 3.21 -11.39
N ALA A 596 28.68 4.01 -10.57
CA ALA A 596 30.11 3.83 -10.30
C ALA A 596 30.42 2.42 -9.74
N CYS A 597 29.59 1.92 -8.82
CA CYS A 597 29.69 0.55 -8.32
C CYS A 597 29.53 -0.49 -9.44
N ARG A 598 28.56 -0.33 -10.35
CA ARG A 598 28.40 -1.22 -11.51
C ARG A 598 29.63 -1.21 -12.40
N PHE A 599 30.20 -0.04 -12.69
CA PHE A 599 31.44 0.06 -13.46
C PHE A 599 32.62 -0.63 -12.75
N ALA A 600 32.63 -0.69 -11.42
CA ALA A 600 33.65 -1.42 -10.66
C ALA A 600 33.61 -2.94 -10.80
N ALA A 601 32.43 -3.49 -11.04
CA ALA A 601 32.24 -4.91 -11.31
C ALA A 601 32.30 -5.26 -12.82
N SER A 602 32.64 -4.30 -13.69
CA SER A 602 32.55 -4.47 -15.14
C SER A 602 33.91 -4.70 -15.81
N ASP A 603 33.88 -5.32 -16.99
CA ASP A 603 35.08 -5.51 -17.82
C ASP A 603 35.50 -4.18 -18.47
N LEU A 604 36.56 -3.56 -17.94
CA LEU A 604 37.15 -2.33 -18.48
C LEU A 604 37.84 -2.52 -19.83
N GLY A 605 38.11 -3.77 -20.23
CA GLY A 605 38.62 -4.09 -21.56
C GLY A 605 37.58 -3.89 -22.67
N ASN A 606 36.29 -3.80 -22.32
CA ASN A 606 35.25 -3.48 -23.28
C ASN A 606 35.47 -2.07 -23.88
N PRO A 607 35.63 -1.94 -25.21
CA PRO A 607 35.90 -0.66 -25.87
C PRO A 607 34.87 0.43 -25.57
N VAL A 608 33.62 0.06 -25.25
CA VAL A 608 32.56 1.01 -24.89
C VAL A 608 32.95 1.84 -23.66
N MET A 609 33.62 1.23 -22.68
CA MET A 609 34.02 1.90 -21.44
C MET A 609 34.91 3.12 -21.68
N SER A 610 35.71 3.08 -22.76
CA SER A 610 36.68 4.13 -23.09
C SER A 610 36.05 5.48 -23.44
N PHE A 611 34.81 5.53 -23.91
CA PHE A 611 34.17 6.80 -24.33
C PHE A 611 32.95 7.16 -23.48
N LEU A 612 32.68 6.45 -22.38
CA LEU A 612 31.66 6.82 -21.41
C LEU A 612 31.99 8.06 -20.56
N PRO A 613 33.24 8.33 -20.13
CA PRO A 613 33.49 9.38 -19.14
C PRO A 613 32.93 10.77 -19.51
N ASP A 614 33.20 11.25 -20.71
CA ASP A 614 32.71 12.56 -21.16
C ASP A 614 31.18 12.57 -21.39
N ILE A 615 30.59 11.42 -21.71
CA ILE A 615 29.13 11.29 -21.81
C ILE A 615 28.49 11.48 -20.43
N LEU A 616 29.04 10.80 -19.42
CA LEU A 616 28.55 10.82 -18.03
C LEU A 616 28.78 12.18 -17.36
N GLU A 617 29.94 12.80 -17.60
CA GLU A 617 30.24 14.13 -17.07
C GLU A 617 29.27 15.19 -17.61
N ARG A 618 28.94 15.14 -18.90
CA ARG A 618 28.03 16.10 -19.53
C ARG A 618 26.59 16.01 -19.02
N ILE A 619 26.17 14.84 -18.54
CA ILE A 619 24.87 14.64 -17.91
C ILE A 619 24.96 14.73 -16.39
N GLU A 620 26.06 15.27 -15.84
CA GLU A 620 26.23 15.52 -14.40
C GLU A 620 26.32 14.25 -13.54
N MET A 621 26.71 13.11 -14.12
CA MET A 621 27.07 11.88 -13.41
C MET A 621 28.59 11.87 -13.11
N PHE A 622 29.01 12.81 -12.28
CA PHE A 622 30.42 13.07 -11.99
C PHE A 622 31.12 11.90 -11.32
N GLN A 623 30.49 11.23 -10.35
CA GLN A 623 31.12 10.11 -9.61
C GLN A 623 31.44 8.96 -10.57
N SER A 624 30.50 8.60 -11.44
CA SER A 624 30.71 7.55 -12.44
C SER A 624 31.77 7.94 -13.47
N SER A 625 31.79 9.21 -13.91
CA SER A 625 32.79 9.70 -14.86
C SER A 625 34.21 9.65 -14.26
N GLU A 626 34.38 10.23 -13.07
CA GLU A 626 35.65 10.26 -12.35
C GLU A 626 36.14 8.86 -12.01
N TYR A 627 35.23 7.98 -11.56
CA TYR A 627 35.50 6.57 -11.33
C TYR A 627 36.07 5.90 -12.58
N LEU A 628 35.44 6.08 -13.74
CA LEU A 628 35.88 5.46 -14.99
C LEU A 628 37.22 6.02 -15.45
N LYS A 629 37.44 7.35 -15.38
CA LYS A 629 38.74 7.97 -15.68
C LYS A 629 39.84 7.39 -14.79
N PHE A 630 39.62 7.29 -13.48
CA PHE A 630 40.55 6.65 -12.55
C PHE A 630 40.83 5.19 -12.94
N SER A 631 39.77 4.44 -13.19
CA SER A 631 39.82 3.00 -13.47
C SER A 631 40.56 2.69 -14.76
N LEU A 632 40.36 3.51 -15.80
CA LEU A 632 41.02 3.42 -17.09
C LEU A 632 42.49 3.90 -17.07
N GLY A 633 42.94 4.53 -15.98
CA GLY A 633 44.35 4.95 -15.79
C GLY A 633 44.64 6.42 -16.09
N TYR A 634 43.63 7.30 -15.98
CA TYR A 634 43.72 8.75 -16.19
C TYR A 634 43.60 9.52 -14.87
N ALA A 635 44.19 8.98 -13.80
CA ALA A 635 44.16 9.60 -12.47
C ALA A 635 44.88 10.97 -12.42
N ASP A 636 45.73 11.26 -13.41
CA ASP A 636 46.41 12.54 -13.64
C ASP A 636 45.46 13.65 -14.10
N GLU A 637 44.28 13.30 -14.63
CA GLU A 637 43.27 14.25 -15.12
C GLU A 637 42.14 14.50 -14.11
N LEU A 638 42.24 13.92 -12.90
CA LEU A 638 41.28 14.11 -11.81
C LEU A 638 41.73 15.23 -10.87
N ASP A 639 40.77 15.87 -10.22
CA ASP A 639 41.04 16.82 -9.14
C ASP A 639 41.84 16.16 -8.01
N GLU A 640 42.72 16.94 -7.37
CA GLU A 640 43.65 16.42 -6.37
C GLU A 640 42.94 15.72 -5.19
N GLU A 641 41.81 16.27 -4.75
CA GLU A 641 40.98 15.69 -3.69
C GLU A 641 40.41 14.32 -4.08
N VAL A 642 39.85 14.21 -5.29
CA VAL A 642 39.27 12.97 -5.83
C VAL A 642 40.37 11.92 -6.05
N ARG A 643 41.51 12.34 -6.60
CA ARG A 643 42.67 11.47 -6.79
C ARG A 643 43.17 10.89 -5.47
N ASN A 644 43.21 11.69 -4.41
CA ASN A 644 43.63 11.25 -3.08
C ASN A 644 42.67 10.24 -2.45
N ILE A 645 41.36 10.31 -2.76
CA ILE A 645 40.38 9.32 -2.33
C ILE A 645 40.64 7.97 -3.00
N PHE A 646 40.81 7.95 -4.32
CA PHE A 646 41.03 6.70 -5.07
C PHE A 646 42.46 6.13 -4.92
N ALA A 647 43.44 6.95 -4.54
CA ALA A 647 44.81 6.51 -4.25
C ALA A 647 44.94 5.69 -2.95
N GLN A 648 43.90 5.62 -2.12
CA GLN A 648 43.88 4.75 -0.95
C GLN A 648 43.77 3.27 -1.38
N ASP A 649 44.61 2.40 -0.79
CA ASP A 649 44.59 0.97 -1.10
C ASP A 649 43.21 0.32 -0.87
N GLY A 650 42.83 -0.61 -1.75
CA GLY A 650 41.63 -1.43 -1.60
C GLY A 650 40.29 -0.75 -1.94
N TRP A 651 40.31 0.40 -2.62
CA TRP A 651 39.08 1.14 -2.96
C TRP A 651 38.13 0.35 -3.88
N GLN A 652 38.63 -0.47 -4.83
CA GLN A 652 37.81 -1.34 -5.68
C GLN A 652 37.04 -2.36 -4.84
N ASP A 653 37.70 -2.98 -3.85
CA ASP A 653 37.04 -3.90 -2.93
C ASP A 653 36.02 -3.17 -2.05
N LYS A 654 36.26 -1.91 -1.65
CA LYS A 654 35.26 -1.09 -0.95
C LYS A 654 34.01 -0.81 -1.79
N MET A 655 34.16 -0.62 -3.10
CA MET A 655 33.03 -0.46 -4.03
C MET A 655 32.26 -1.77 -4.18
N LEU A 656 32.96 -2.89 -4.40
CA LEU A 656 32.32 -4.21 -4.55
C LEU A 656 31.59 -4.70 -3.29
N ASN A 657 31.97 -4.17 -2.11
CA ASN A 657 31.30 -4.47 -0.83
C ASN A 657 30.13 -3.51 -0.50
N GLN A 658 29.70 -2.65 -1.43
CA GLN A 658 28.55 -1.77 -1.19
C GLN A 658 27.22 -2.57 -1.17
N PRO A 659 26.26 -2.21 -0.29
CA PRO A 659 25.00 -2.95 -0.14
C PRO A 659 24.09 -2.88 -1.38
N VAL A 660 24.37 -1.97 -2.33
CA VAL A 660 23.59 -1.86 -3.57
C VAL A 660 23.70 -3.10 -4.46
N PHE A 661 24.77 -3.90 -4.32
CA PHE A 661 24.96 -5.13 -5.09
C PHE A 661 23.87 -6.19 -4.82
N GLU A 662 23.31 -6.21 -3.61
CA GLU A 662 22.18 -7.09 -3.24
C GLU A 662 20.86 -6.68 -3.91
N GLN A 663 20.77 -5.46 -4.44
CA GLN A 663 19.55 -4.92 -5.06
C GLN A 663 19.54 -5.04 -6.58
N PHE A 664 20.70 -5.19 -7.21
CA PHE A 664 20.82 -5.32 -8.65
C PHE A 664 20.19 -6.63 -9.15
N LEU A 665 19.39 -6.53 -10.21
CA LEU A 665 18.63 -7.65 -10.76
C LEU A 665 19.36 -8.34 -11.92
N CYS A 666 20.19 -7.58 -12.64
CA CYS A 666 20.83 -8.01 -13.89
C CYS A 666 22.24 -7.43 -14.03
N ASP A 667 23.02 -8.07 -14.91
CA ASP A 667 24.31 -7.59 -15.38
C ASP A 667 24.21 -6.22 -16.06
N LEU A 668 25.34 -5.50 -16.11
CA LEU A 668 25.44 -4.25 -16.85
C LEU A 668 25.13 -4.48 -18.34
N ASN A 669 24.17 -3.74 -18.87
CA ASN A 669 23.76 -3.74 -20.26
C ASN A 669 23.97 -2.34 -20.87
N ILE A 670 24.98 -2.22 -21.72
CA ILE A 670 25.22 -1.02 -22.53
C ILE A 670 24.96 -1.35 -24.00
N SER A 671 23.75 -1.07 -24.48
CA SER A 671 23.35 -1.34 -25.85
C SER A 671 24.21 -0.57 -26.88
N THR A 672 24.75 -1.28 -27.86
CA THR A 672 25.49 -0.76 -29.03
C THR A 672 24.76 -1.11 -30.32
N ASN A 673 25.35 -0.85 -31.49
CA ASN A 673 24.88 -1.48 -32.73
C ASN A 673 24.99 -3.02 -32.66
N GLY A 674 24.08 -3.75 -33.31
CA GLY A 674 24.05 -5.21 -33.36
C GLY A 674 22.98 -5.83 -32.45
N ARG A 675 23.26 -7.03 -31.93
CA ARG A 675 22.31 -7.78 -31.10
C ARG A 675 22.31 -7.30 -29.65
N VAL A 676 21.11 -7.15 -29.09
CA VAL A 676 20.87 -6.82 -27.68
C VAL A 676 20.20 -8.00 -26.99
N LYS A 677 20.46 -8.15 -25.69
CA LYS A 677 19.86 -9.16 -24.82
C LYS A 677 19.19 -8.49 -23.62
N LEU A 678 17.90 -8.72 -23.42
CA LEU A 678 17.17 -8.37 -22.20
C LEU A 678 16.88 -9.64 -21.41
N GLN A 679 16.69 -9.47 -20.10
CA GLN A 679 16.32 -10.58 -19.24
C GLN A 679 15.38 -10.12 -18.13
N THR A 680 14.47 -11.00 -17.72
CA THR A 680 13.73 -10.88 -16.45
C THR A 680 13.64 -12.24 -15.79
N THR A 681 13.36 -12.24 -14.49
CA THR A 681 13.09 -13.47 -13.75
C THR A 681 11.75 -13.36 -13.07
N VAL A 682 10.90 -14.34 -13.31
CA VAL A 682 9.54 -14.40 -12.77
C VAL A 682 9.17 -15.84 -12.42
N ASN A 683 8.59 -16.03 -11.24
CA ASN A 683 8.16 -17.33 -10.73
C ASN A 683 9.22 -18.46 -10.90
N ASN A 684 10.47 -18.18 -10.53
CA ASN A 684 11.64 -19.07 -10.63
C ASN A 684 12.15 -19.39 -12.05
N CYS A 685 11.62 -18.73 -13.09
CA CYS A 685 12.12 -18.84 -14.46
C CYS A 685 12.75 -17.53 -14.94
N THR A 686 13.95 -17.62 -15.49
CA THR A 686 14.62 -16.49 -16.16
C THR A 686 14.33 -16.52 -17.65
N LEU A 687 13.69 -15.48 -18.15
CA LEU A 687 13.43 -15.29 -19.58
C LEU A 687 14.51 -14.42 -20.18
N TYR A 688 15.08 -14.86 -21.29
CA TYR A 688 16.04 -14.10 -22.09
C TYR A 688 15.43 -13.74 -23.43
N VAL A 689 15.43 -12.46 -23.78
CA VAL A 689 14.95 -11.97 -25.08
C VAL A 689 16.13 -11.38 -25.84
N THR A 690 16.35 -11.83 -27.07
CA THR A 690 17.41 -11.34 -27.96
C THR A 690 16.82 -10.74 -29.23
N TYR A 691 17.38 -9.64 -29.71
CA TYR A 691 16.88 -8.92 -30.88
C TYR A 691 17.95 -8.06 -31.53
N GLU A 692 17.75 -7.67 -32.79
CA GLU A 692 18.58 -6.66 -33.47
C GLU A 692 18.21 -5.25 -32.99
N ASN A 693 19.20 -4.46 -32.56
CA ASN A 693 18.96 -3.22 -31.83
C ASN A 693 18.22 -2.16 -32.68
N SER A 694 16.95 -1.95 -32.35
CA SER A 694 16.12 -0.87 -32.86
C SER A 694 15.15 -0.41 -31.77
N CYS A 695 14.66 0.84 -31.84
CA CYS A 695 13.66 1.33 -30.88
C CYS A 695 12.39 0.45 -30.91
N GLN A 696 11.98 -0.02 -32.10
CA GLN A 696 10.79 -0.84 -32.26
C GLN A 696 10.95 -2.23 -31.64
N ASN A 697 12.06 -2.93 -31.92
CA ASN A 697 12.31 -4.26 -31.36
C ASN A 697 12.49 -4.19 -29.83
N GLN A 698 13.13 -3.13 -29.33
CA GLN A 698 13.23 -2.91 -27.90
C GLN A 698 11.86 -2.71 -27.24
N ILE A 699 10.99 -1.86 -27.80
CA ILE A 699 9.63 -1.67 -27.28
C ILE A 699 8.86 -3.00 -27.26
N VAL A 700 8.96 -3.80 -28.33
CA VAL A 700 8.30 -5.12 -28.39
C VAL A 700 8.84 -6.05 -27.31
N ALA A 701 10.16 -6.12 -27.13
CA ALA A 701 10.79 -6.93 -26.10
C ALA A 701 10.34 -6.52 -24.69
N GLU A 702 10.27 -5.22 -24.40
CA GLU A 702 9.83 -4.68 -23.11
C GLU A 702 8.35 -4.97 -22.83
N ILE A 703 7.47 -4.79 -23.82
CA ILE A 703 6.05 -5.12 -23.71
C ILE A 703 5.87 -6.63 -23.49
N PHE A 704 6.60 -7.45 -24.24
CA PHE A 704 6.55 -8.91 -24.11
C PHE A 704 6.97 -9.36 -22.71
N LEU A 705 8.12 -8.91 -22.21
CA LEU A 705 8.58 -9.21 -20.86
C LEU A 705 7.59 -8.71 -19.79
N GLY A 706 7.12 -7.48 -19.91
CA GLY A 706 6.15 -6.90 -18.98
C GLY A 706 4.81 -7.66 -18.95
N ALA A 707 4.37 -8.20 -20.09
CA ALA A 707 3.18 -9.03 -20.19
C ALA A 707 3.33 -10.36 -19.43
N ILE A 708 4.48 -11.02 -19.56
CA ILE A 708 4.74 -12.28 -18.84
C ILE A 708 4.88 -12.04 -17.34
N GLU A 709 5.58 -10.97 -16.94
CA GLU A 709 5.63 -10.55 -15.55
C GLU A 709 4.23 -10.29 -14.98
N SER A 710 3.41 -9.50 -15.68
CA SER A 710 2.05 -9.18 -15.26
C SER A 710 1.15 -10.43 -15.17
N MET A 711 1.33 -11.40 -16.06
CA MET A 711 0.60 -12.66 -16.05
C MET A 711 0.89 -13.48 -14.79
N LEU A 712 2.16 -13.56 -14.40
CA LEU A 712 2.61 -14.39 -13.28
C LEU A 712 2.62 -13.65 -11.92
N ALA A 713 2.42 -12.33 -11.90
CA ALA A 713 2.54 -11.48 -10.71
C ALA A 713 1.72 -11.94 -9.49
N THR A 714 0.53 -12.46 -9.75
CA THR A 714 -0.45 -12.88 -8.72
C THR A 714 -0.59 -14.40 -8.62
N MET A 715 0.24 -15.16 -9.34
CA MET A 715 0.29 -16.61 -9.22
C MET A 715 1.14 -16.99 -8.01
N GLU A 716 0.62 -17.93 -7.21
CA GLU A 716 1.40 -18.49 -6.11
C GLU A 716 2.33 -19.61 -6.61
N ILE A 717 3.49 -19.75 -5.97
CA ILE A 717 4.55 -20.67 -6.42
C ILE A 717 4.06 -22.13 -6.53
N PHE A 718 3.15 -22.55 -5.65
CA PHE A 718 2.56 -23.89 -5.67
C PHE A 718 1.22 -23.96 -6.42
N GLU A 719 0.72 -22.83 -6.94
CA GLU A 719 -0.43 -22.78 -7.84
C GLU A 719 0.04 -23.12 -9.26
N VAL A 720 1.14 -22.48 -9.69
CA VAL A 720 1.88 -22.80 -10.93
C VAL A 720 3.36 -22.92 -10.60
N LEU A 721 3.92 -24.10 -10.82
CA LEU A 721 5.34 -24.38 -10.73
C LEU A 721 5.98 -24.29 -12.11
N THR A 722 6.86 -23.31 -12.34
CA THR A 722 7.62 -23.23 -13.59
C THR A 722 8.80 -24.18 -13.53
N ILE A 723 8.74 -25.27 -14.31
CA ILE A 723 9.70 -26.38 -14.25
C ILE A 723 10.94 -26.16 -15.14
N THR A 724 10.88 -25.19 -16.05
CA THR A 724 12.02 -24.80 -16.89
C THR A 724 12.71 -23.56 -16.28
N PRO A 725 13.99 -23.65 -15.85
CA PRO A 725 14.66 -22.51 -15.20
C PRO A 725 15.00 -21.35 -16.13
N LYS A 726 15.18 -21.64 -17.42
CA LYS A 726 15.62 -20.65 -18.42
C LYS A 726 14.85 -20.82 -19.73
N VAL A 727 14.24 -19.75 -20.20
CA VAL A 727 13.55 -19.69 -21.50
C VAL A 727 14.22 -18.63 -22.39
N TYR A 728 14.41 -18.96 -23.66
CA TYR A 728 15.07 -18.13 -24.65
C TYR A 728 14.08 -17.74 -25.74
N ILE A 729 14.00 -16.44 -26.02
CA ILE A 729 13.15 -15.86 -27.04
C ILE A 729 14.02 -15.03 -27.99
N GLU A 730 13.91 -15.30 -29.28
CA GLU A 730 14.53 -14.52 -30.34
C GLU A 730 13.46 -13.70 -31.07
N ILE A 731 13.62 -12.38 -31.15
CA ILE A 731 12.75 -11.53 -31.96
C ILE A 731 13.37 -11.37 -33.34
N THR A 732 12.62 -11.75 -34.38
CA THR A 732 13.01 -11.61 -35.79
C THR A 732 12.01 -10.74 -36.54
N GLU A 733 12.50 -9.93 -37.47
CA GLU A 733 11.63 -9.09 -38.30
C GLU A 733 11.08 -9.89 -39.49
N THR A 734 9.79 -9.73 -39.80
CA THR A 734 9.14 -10.38 -40.94
C THR A 734 8.29 -9.40 -41.75
N THR A 735 8.14 -9.66 -43.05
CA THR A 735 7.16 -8.97 -43.90
C THR A 735 5.78 -9.64 -43.86
N GLY A 736 5.69 -10.86 -43.34
CA GLY A 736 4.46 -11.64 -43.18
C GLY A 736 3.63 -11.23 -41.96
N LYS A 737 2.73 -12.10 -41.50
CA LYS A 737 1.99 -11.88 -40.25
C LYS A 737 2.92 -12.04 -39.05
N SER A 738 2.76 -11.22 -38.02
CA SER A 738 3.42 -11.45 -36.73
C SER A 738 2.92 -12.76 -36.12
N GLU A 739 3.84 -13.60 -35.64
CA GLU A 739 3.51 -14.88 -35.03
C GLU A 739 4.60 -15.33 -34.04
N LEU A 740 4.21 -16.17 -33.09
CA LEU A 740 5.14 -16.84 -32.20
C LEU A 740 5.29 -18.31 -32.64
N ARG A 741 6.53 -18.75 -32.79
CA ARG A 741 6.87 -20.13 -33.15
C ARG A 741 7.64 -20.80 -32.01
N PRO A 742 7.09 -21.84 -31.38
CA PRO A 742 7.85 -22.74 -30.53
C PRO A 742 8.95 -23.44 -31.38
N LEU A 743 10.18 -23.46 -30.91
CA LEU A 743 11.29 -24.15 -31.58
C LEU A 743 11.43 -25.60 -31.10
N GLU A 744 12.38 -26.35 -31.69
CA GLU A 744 12.59 -27.78 -31.39
C GLU A 744 12.81 -28.03 -29.90
N ARG A 745 13.62 -27.18 -29.24
CA ARG A 745 13.81 -27.24 -27.79
C ARG A 745 12.62 -26.62 -27.05
N SER A 746 12.22 -27.30 -25.98
CA SER A 746 11.09 -26.93 -25.09
C SER A 746 11.12 -25.49 -24.58
N ASN A 747 12.31 -24.93 -24.43
CA ASN A 747 12.58 -23.65 -23.81
C ASN A 747 13.01 -22.57 -24.81
N GLU A 748 12.92 -22.82 -26.11
CA GLU A 748 13.32 -21.88 -27.16
C GLU A 748 12.11 -21.47 -28.02
N TYR A 749 12.02 -20.17 -28.31
CA TYR A 749 10.92 -19.54 -29.04
C TYR A 749 11.43 -18.49 -30.03
N GLU A 750 10.79 -18.41 -31.19
CA GLU A 750 10.98 -17.32 -32.15
C GLU A 750 9.72 -16.44 -32.17
N LEU A 751 9.88 -15.14 -31.91
CA LEU A 751 8.84 -14.12 -32.03
C LEU A 751 9.05 -13.33 -33.32
N CYS A 752 8.36 -13.74 -34.39
CA CYS A 752 8.42 -13.07 -35.67
C CYS A 752 7.50 -11.85 -35.66
N ILE A 753 8.05 -10.65 -35.85
CA ILE A 753 7.30 -9.39 -35.77
C ILE A 753 7.31 -8.67 -37.11
N ASN A 754 6.12 -8.39 -37.62
CA ASN A 754 5.94 -7.38 -38.65
C ASN A 754 5.98 -6.00 -38.00
N LEU A 755 6.88 -5.11 -38.44
CA LEU A 755 7.04 -3.78 -37.85
C LEU A 755 5.78 -2.90 -37.93
N ASN A 756 4.82 -3.26 -38.80
CA ASN A 756 3.49 -2.65 -38.89
C ASN A 756 2.41 -3.41 -38.07
N TYR A 757 2.81 -4.11 -37.01
CA TYR A 757 1.87 -4.86 -36.15
C TYR A 757 0.82 -3.96 -35.50
N SER A 758 -0.39 -4.50 -35.36
CA SER A 758 -1.44 -3.95 -34.48
C SER A 758 -1.34 -4.53 -33.07
N ASP A 759 -1.98 -3.89 -32.09
CA ASP A 759 -2.08 -4.40 -30.71
C ASP A 759 -2.67 -5.81 -30.67
N LYS A 760 -3.60 -6.11 -31.59
CA LYS A 760 -4.18 -7.44 -31.74
C LYS A 760 -3.14 -8.47 -32.18
N ASP A 761 -2.28 -8.14 -33.15
CA ASP A 761 -1.26 -9.06 -33.63
C ASP A 761 -0.25 -9.40 -32.52
N LEU A 762 0.16 -8.40 -31.73
CA LEU A 762 1.05 -8.60 -30.60
C LEU A 762 0.38 -9.39 -29.47
N TRP A 763 -0.90 -9.13 -29.18
CA TRP A 763 -1.68 -9.90 -28.22
C TRP A 763 -1.79 -11.38 -28.61
N GLU A 764 -2.02 -11.68 -29.89
CA GLU A 764 -2.07 -13.06 -30.38
C GLU A 764 -0.73 -13.78 -30.15
N CYS A 765 0.40 -13.10 -30.38
CA CYS A 765 1.73 -13.65 -30.13
C CYS A 765 1.98 -13.90 -28.63
N ILE A 766 1.66 -12.92 -27.77
CA ILE A 766 1.79 -13.04 -26.31
C ILE A 766 0.89 -14.16 -25.78
N SER A 767 -0.35 -14.24 -26.24
CA SER A 767 -1.30 -15.29 -25.85
C SER A 767 -0.82 -16.68 -26.25
N MET A 768 -0.27 -16.81 -27.46
CA MET A 768 0.34 -18.06 -27.92
C MET A 768 1.55 -18.44 -27.06
N PHE A 769 2.35 -17.46 -26.63
CA PHE A 769 3.49 -17.72 -25.76
C PHE A 769 3.02 -18.18 -24.39
N ILE A 770 2.07 -17.47 -23.79
CA ILE A 770 1.48 -17.83 -22.50
C ILE A 770 0.96 -19.28 -22.53
N ALA A 771 0.20 -19.65 -23.56
CA ALA A 771 -0.30 -21.01 -23.73
C ALA A 771 0.84 -22.03 -23.89
N SER A 772 1.86 -21.70 -24.69
CA SER A 772 3.02 -22.57 -24.92
C SER A 772 3.90 -22.71 -23.67
N PHE A 773 4.05 -21.65 -22.90
CA PHE A 773 4.84 -21.59 -21.68
C PHE A 773 4.17 -22.39 -20.55
N PHE A 774 2.85 -22.28 -20.40
CA PHE A 774 2.13 -23.09 -19.42
C PHE A 774 2.09 -24.59 -19.81
N SER A 775 2.08 -24.91 -21.11
CA SER A 775 2.04 -26.30 -21.56
C SER A 775 3.39 -26.99 -21.60
N ARG A 776 4.48 -26.29 -21.96
CA ARG A 776 5.83 -26.86 -22.12
C ARG A 776 6.73 -26.63 -20.92
N ASN A 777 6.55 -25.53 -20.19
CA ASN A 777 7.52 -25.06 -19.19
C ASN A 777 6.99 -24.99 -17.77
N SER A 778 5.71 -25.29 -17.54
CA SER A 778 5.07 -25.17 -16.23
C SER A 778 4.21 -26.38 -15.89
N MET A 779 3.93 -26.54 -14.59
CA MET A 779 2.97 -27.49 -14.04
C MET A 779 2.00 -26.74 -13.13
N SER A 780 0.70 -26.92 -13.33
CA SER A 780 -0.32 -26.33 -12.46
C SER A 780 -0.83 -27.36 -11.45
N LYS A 781 -1.16 -26.88 -10.24
CA LYS A 781 -1.74 -27.72 -9.19
C LYS A 781 -3.15 -28.20 -9.54
N GLU A 782 -3.91 -27.35 -10.24
CA GLU A 782 -5.29 -27.58 -10.66
C GLU A 782 -5.38 -27.46 -12.19
N ASP A 783 -6.57 -27.69 -12.73
CA ASP A 783 -6.85 -27.45 -14.14
C ASP A 783 -6.55 -25.99 -14.51
N LEU A 784 -5.63 -25.80 -15.47
CA LEU A 784 -5.13 -24.48 -15.86
C LEU A 784 -6.26 -23.54 -16.32
N MET A 785 -7.24 -24.07 -17.06
CA MET A 785 -8.35 -23.25 -17.57
C MET A 785 -9.24 -22.76 -16.44
N LYS A 786 -9.55 -23.62 -15.46
CA LYS A 786 -10.31 -23.21 -14.26
C LYS A 786 -9.56 -22.15 -13.46
N MET A 787 -8.25 -22.32 -13.27
CA MET A 787 -7.40 -21.37 -12.54
C MET A 787 -7.39 -20.00 -13.24
N LEU A 788 -7.11 -19.97 -14.55
CA LEU A 788 -7.10 -18.73 -15.32
C LEU A 788 -8.47 -18.04 -15.33
N GLN A 789 -9.56 -18.80 -15.43
CA GLN A 789 -10.91 -18.24 -15.35
C GLN A 789 -11.19 -17.62 -13.97
N SER A 790 -10.82 -18.30 -12.89
CA SER A 790 -10.95 -17.78 -11.53
C SER A 790 -10.18 -16.48 -11.33
N LYS A 791 -8.97 -16.36 -11.88
CA LYS A 791 -8.19 -15.11 -11.83
C LYS A 791 -8.81 -14.04 -12.73
N GLN A 792 -9.33 -14.39 -13.90
CA GLN A 792 -10.00 -13.40 -14.75
C GLN A 792 -11.23 -12.79 -14.04
N ASP A 793 -12.04 -13.60 -13.37
CA ASP A 793 -13.24 -13.13 -12.68
C ASP A 793 -12.91 -12.41 -11.36
N GLY A 794 -11.90 -12.91 -10.64
CA GLY A 794 -11.50 -12.41 -9.32
C GLY A 794 -10.43 -11.32 -9.31
N GLU A 795 -9.78 -11.01 -10.43
CA GLU A 795 -8.76 -9.94 -10.51
C GLU A 795 -8.52 -9.39 -11.92
N LYS A 796 -9.38 -9.65 -12.92
CA LYS A 796 -9.25 -9.11 -14.29
C LYS A 796 -7.85 -9.33 -14.91
N LEU A 797 -7.30 -10.52 -14.71
CA LEU A 797 -5.94 -10.90 -15.11
C LEU A 797 -5.60 -10.52 -16.56
N MET A 798 -6.43 -10.90 -17.53
CA MET A 798 -6.16 -10.65 -18.95
C MET A 798 -6.31 -9.16 -19.32
N ASP A 799 -7.21 -8.44 -18.66
CA ASP A 799 -7.37 -6.99 -18.82
C ASP A 799 -6.08 -6.30 -18.36
N ARG A 800 -5.49 -6.75 -17.22
CA ARG A 800 -4.21 -6.27 -16.71
C ARG A 800 -3.07 -6.50 -17.72
N VAL A 801 -2.96 -7.70 -18.29
CA VAL A 801 -1.90 -8.04 -19.26
C VAL A 801 -2.08 -7.27 -20.58
N SER A 802 -3.30 -7.24 -21.14
CA SER A 802 -3.57 -6.57 -22.42
C SER A 802 -3.40 -5.04 -22.34
N ASN A 803 -3.56 -4.43 -21.16
CA ASN A 803 -3.30 -3.01 -20.97
C ASN A 803 -1.87 -2.58 -21.34
N LEU A 804 -0.90 -3.49 -21.18
CA LEU A 804 0.51 -3.21 -21.47
C LEU A 804 0.80 -3.02 -22.95
N LEU A 805 -0.09 -3.46 -23.84
CA LEU A 805 0.04 -3.23 -25.29
C LEU A 805 0.02 -1.73 -25.64
N GLN A 806 -0.71 -0.92 -24.85
CA GLN A 806 -0.82 0.53 -25.04
C GLN A 806 0.46 1.29 -24.65
N VAL A 807 1.45 0.62 -24.06
CA VAL A 807 2.68 1.25 -23.58
C VAL A 807 3.53 1.77 -24.72
N LYS A 808 3.44 1.17 -25.92
CA LYS A 808 4.05 1.72 -27.14
C LYS A 808 3.66 3.19 -27.36
N GLN A 809 2.38 3.51 -27.24
CA GLN A 809 1.89 4.88 -27.39
C GLN A 809 2.35 5.76 -26.23
N SER A 810 2.39 5.22 -25.00
CA SER A 810 2.87 5.94 -23.83
C SER A 810 4.36 6.31 -23.95
N ILE A 811 5.22 5.39 -24.40
CA ILE A 811 6.64 5.66 -24.70
C ILE A 811 6.75 6.72 -25.78
N SER A 812 5.99 6.60 -26.88
CA SER A 812 5.98 7.62 -27.95
C SER A 812 5.58 9.01 -27.44
N ASN A 813 4.65 9.10 -26.50
CA ASN A 813 4.21 10.38 -25.93
C ASN A 813 5.27 11.01 -25.02
N VAL A 814 6.18 10.21 -24.46
CA VAL A 814 7.16 10.67 -23.47
C VAL A 814 8.55 10.87 -24.10
N LEU A 815 9.07 9.86 -24.80
CA LEU A 815 10.41 9.86 -25.40
C LEU A 815 10.40 10.01 -26.94
N GLY A 816 9.22 9.98 -27.56
CA GLY A 816 9.09 9.94 -29.02
C GLY A 816 9.33 8.55 -29.63
N ASN A 817 9.20 8.45 -30.94
CA ASN A 817 9.37 7.18 -31.70
C ASN A 817 10.82 6.84 -32.03
N THR A 818 11.76 7.77 -31.78
CA THR A 818 13.17 7.67 -32.18
C THR A 818 14.09 8.12 -31.05
N PHE A 819 13.89 7.56 -29.85
CA PHE A 819 14.79 7.80 -28.72
C PHE A 819 16.15 7.13 -28.94
N LYS A 820 17.17 7.52 -28.18
CA LYS A 820 18.53 6.99 -28.34
C LYS A 820 18.58 5.55 -27.80
N ASN A 821 18.60 4.55 -28.67
CA ASN A 821 18.61 3.11 -28.29
C ASN A 821 20.02 2.47 -28.26
N LYS A 822 21.07 3.25 -28.56
CA LYS A 822 22.46 2.81 -28.51
C LYS A 822 23.36 3.88 -27.92
N ILE A 823 24.42 3.48 -27.23
CA ILE A 823 25.32 4.39 -26.51
C ILE A 823 26.08 5.32 -27.46
N GLU A 824 26.35 4.89 -28.69
CA GLU A 824 27.05 5.71 -29.69
C GLU A 824 26.24 6.97 -30.07
N ASN A 825 24.91 6.94 -29.95
CA ASN A 825 24.06 8.12 -30.18
C ASN A 825 24.23 9.20 -29.09
N TRP A 826 24.85 8.85 -27.96
CA TRP A 826 25.18 9.78 -26.89
C TRP A 826 26.59 10.38 -27.04
N LYS A 827 27.45 9.82 -27.89
CA LYS A 827 28.80 10.33 -28.12
C LYS A 827 28.76 11.57 -29.02
N LYS A 828 29.40 12.66 -28.60
CA LYS A 828 29.65 13.85 -29.44
C LYS A 828 31.04 13.77 -30.07
N GLU A 829 31.24 14.49 -31.17
CA GLU A 829 32.57 14.59 -31.83
C GLU A 829 33.64 15.22 -30.92
N SER A 830 33.23 16.08 -29.98
CA SER A 830 34.11 16.70 -28.98
C SER A 830 34.55 15.76 -27.86
N ASP A 831 33.90 14.61 -27.70
CA ASP A 831 34.13 13.73 -26.55
C ASP A 831 35.46 12.99 -26.69
N LYS A 832 36.30 13.10 -25.66
CA LYS A 832 37.57 12.41 -25.55
C LYS A 832 37.34 10.91 -25.34
N THR A 833 38.23 10.11 -25.93
CA THR A 833 38.28 8.66 -25.71
C THR A 833 39.47 8.34 -24.79
N TYR A 834 39.20 7.54 -23.75
CA TYR A 834 40.09 7.15 -22.66
C TYR A 834 40.42 5.65 -22.76
N PRO A 835 41.25 5.21 -23.73
CA PRO A 835 41.66 3.81 -23.82
C PRO A 835 42.34 3.32 -22.53
N LEU A 836 42.12 2.06 -22.16
CA LEU A 836 42.69 1.47 -20.95
C LEU A 836 44.24 1.57 -20.94
N ARG A 837 44.78 2.31 -19.96
CA ARG A 837 46.23 2.51 -19.75
C ARG A 837 46.85 1.57 -18.72
N LYS A 838 46.05 0.89 -17.89
CA LYS A 838 46.56 0.01 -16.82
C LYS A 838 47.00 -1.35 -17.41
N ASP A 839 48.18 -1.81 -17.01
CA ASP A 839 48.76 -3.10 -17.43
C ASP A 839 48.00 -4.32 -16.85
N SER A 840 47.26 -4.14 -15.76
CA SER A 840 46.42 -5.18 -15.15
C SER A 840 45.20 -4.59 -14.45
N PHE A 841 44.00 -4.99 -14.87
CA PHE A 841 42.74 -4.81 -14.15
C PHE A 841 42.18 -6.19 -13.79
N GLU A 842 41.91 -6.44 -12.52
CA GLU A 842 41.30 -7.68 -12.08
C GLU A 842 39.77 -7.57 -12.24
N TYR A 843 39.23 -8.23 -13.26
CA TYR A 843 37.80 -8.35 -13.46
C TYR A 843 37.20 -9.29 -12.41
N LYS A 844 36.38 -8.75 -11.51
CA LYS A 844 35.68 -9.48 -10.45
C LYS A 844 34.16 -9.49 -10.74
N PRO A 845 33.66 -10.42 -11.58
CA PRO A 845 32.24 -10.50 -11.89
C PRO A 845 31.42 -10.77 -10.62
N GLN A 846 30.25 -10.14 -10.53
CA GLN A 846 29.26 -10.40 -9.50
C GLN A 846 28.12 -11.24 -10.08
N ASN A 847 27.48 -12.05 -9.24
CA ASN A 847 26.33 -12.84 -9.65
C ASN A 847 25.04 -12.20 -9.11
N TYR A 848 24.22 -11.66 -10.01
CA TYR A 848 22.99 -10.98 -9.64
C TYR A 848 21.81 -11.94 -9.61
N ARG A 849 21.00 -11.85 -8.56
CA ARG A 849 19.86 -12.74 -8.34
C ARG A 849 18.63 -11.96 -7.92
N ASN A 850 17.51 -12.17 -8.61
CA ASN A 850 16.21 -11.65 -8.15
C ASN A 850 15.63 -12.56 -7.07
N GLU A 851 16.07 -12.37 -5.82
CA GLU A 851 15.65 -13.18 -4.67
C GLU A 851 14.12 -13.16 -4.45
N LYS A 852 13.45 -12.06 -4.79
CA LYS A 852 11.99 -11.94 -4.67
C LYS A 852 11.24 -12.92 -5.58
N GLN A 853 11.85 -13.31 -6.70
CA GLN A 853 11.24 -14.19 -7.70
C GLN A 853 11.87 -15.59 -7.78
N GLN A 854 13.06 -15.81 -7.20
CA GLN A 854 13.77 -17.10 -7.23
C GLN A 854 13.85 -17.74 -5.84
N ASN A 855 12.76 -18.37 -5.42
CA ASN A 855 12.62 -19.06 -4.14
C ASN A 855 12.78 -20.59 -4.24
N ILE A 856 12.90 -21.12 -5.46
CA ILE A 856 13.07 -22.55 -5.76
C ILE A 856 14.33 -22.76 -6.61
N SER A 857 15.15 -23.73 -6.24
CA SER A 857 16.22 -24.26 -7.10
C SER A 857 15.78 -25.54 -7.78
N PHE A 858 15.81 -25.56 -9.11
CA PHE A 858 15.56 -26.75 -9.91
C PHE A 858 16.88 -27.42 -10.28
N TYR A 859 16.90 -28.76 -10.12
CA TYR A 859 18.03 -29.57 -10.52
C TYR A 859 17.55 -30.61 -11.53
N THR A 860 18.17 -30.65 -12.70
CA THR A 860 17.79 -31.56 -13.79
C THR A 860 18.95 -32.49 -14.11
N THR A 861 18.65 -33.70 -14.60
CA THR A 861 19.69 -34.64 -15.05
C THR A 861 20.36 -34.20 -16.34
N ASN A 862 19.63 -33.47 -17.18
CA ASN A 862 20.09 -32.96 -18.46
C ASN A 862 19.64 -31.51 -18.64
N SER A 863 20.37 -30.78 -19.48
CA SER A 863 20.04 -29.38 -19.80
C SER A 863 18.72 -29.24 -20.56
N ASP A 864 18.38 -30.27 -21.35
CA ASP A 864 17.06 -30.46 -21.96
C ASP A 864 16.47 -31.78 -21.43
N MET A 865 15.28 -31.71 -20.80
CA MET A 865 14.63 -32.89 -20.23
C MET A 865 13.73 -33.64 -21.23
N GLU A 866 13.34 -33.01 -22.35
CA GLU A 866 12.50 -33.64 -23.40
C GLU A 866 13.29 -34.68 -24.22
N ILE A 867 14.62 -34.58 -24.23
CA ILE A 867 15.50 -35.54 -24.92
C ILE A 867 15.25 -36.98 -24.47
N TRP A 868 14.84 -37.18 -23.22
CA TRP A 868 14.51 -38.50 -22.66
C TRP A 868 13.28 -39.13 -23.33
N ASP A 869 12.24 -38.34 -23.54
CA ASP A 869 11.01 -38.81 -24.19
C ASP A 869 11.30 -39.10 -25.67
N GLY A 870 12.16 -38.29 -26.29
CA GLY A 870 12.67 -38.51 -27.64
C GLY A 870 13.64 -39.70 -27.77
N ALA A 871 14.32 -40.10 -26.69
CA ALA A 871 15.24 -41.24 -26.66
C ALA A 871 14.54 -42.57 -26.42
N GLY A 872 13.35 -42.57 -25.80
CA GLY A 872 12.59 -43.77 -25.49
C GLY A 872 13.33 -44.67 -24.50
N TRP A 873 13.74 -44.13 -23.35
CA TRP A 873 14.41 -44.93 -22.32
C TRP A 873 13.45 -45.98 -21.75
N SER A 874 13.84 -47.26 -21.82
CA SER A 874 12.97 -48.37 -21.41
C SER A 874 13.67 -49.47 -20.62
N GLY A 875 14.96 -49.30 -20.29
CA GLY A 875 15.63 -50.26 -19.41
C GLY A 875 17.11 -50.01 -19.19
N CYS A 876 17.81 -51.04 -18.72
CA CYS A 876 19.25 -51.02 -18.53
C CYS A 876 19.88 -52.39 -18.80
N GLY A 877 21.19 -52.40 -19.07
CA GLY A 877 21.98 -53.58 -19.34
C GLY A 877 23.26 -53.62 -18.50
N PHE A 878 23.65 -54.84 -18.12
CA PHE A 878 24.91 -55.11 -17.41
C PHE A 878 25.78 -56.02 -18.28
N MET A 879 27.03 -55.64 -18.50
CA MET A 879 28.01 -56.45 -19.23
C MET A 879 29.27 -56.60 -18.39
N PHE A 880 29.78 -57.82 -18.29
CA PHE A 880 30.98 -58.14 -17.52
C PHE A 880 31.65 -59.39 -18.09
N ASP A 881 32.95 -59.51 -17.87
CA ASP A 881 33.70 -60.70 -18.28
C ASP A 881 33.33 -61.88 -17.37
N LYS A 882 33.32 -63.10 -17.94
CA LYS A 882 32.95 -64.30 -17.18
C LYS A 882 33.90 -64.61 -16.02
N LEU A 883 35.12 -64.07 -16.06
CA LEU A 883 36.15 -64.27 -15.05
C LEU A 883 36.17 -63.16 -13.97
N GLY A 884 35.42 -62.07 -14.14
CA GLY A 884 35.38 -60.95 -13.19
C GLY A 884 36.70 -60.17 -13.07
N THR A 885 37.51 -60.18 -14.13
CA THR A 885 38.87 -59.59 -14.15
C THR A 885 38.88 -58.14 -14.62
N THR A 886 37.78 -57.65 -15.20
CA THR A 886 37.66 -56.28 -15.71
C THR A 886 36.50 -55.54 -15.05
N PRO A 887 36.58 -54.20 -14.90
CA PRO A 887 35.45 -53.40 -14.43
C PRO A 887 34.19 -53.66 -15.27
N PRO A 888 33.01 -53.76 -14.64
CA PRO A 888 31.78 -54.02 -15.37
C PRO A 888 31.35 -52.79 -16.19
N ILE A 889 30.52 -53.01 -17.21
CA ILE A 889 29.86 -51.97 -17.98
C ILE A 889 28.38 -51.93 -17.59
N PHE A 890 27.89 -50.75 -17.26
CA PHE A 890 26.49 -50.44 -17.06
C PHE A 890 26.00 -49.56 -18.21
N GLY A 891 24.83 -49.86 -18.77
CA GLY A 891 24.27 -48.98 -19.79
C GLY A 891 22.77 -48.81 -19.70
N LEU A 892 22.31 -47.60 -20.02
CA LEU A 892 20.89 -47.31 -20.16
C LEU A 892 20.45 -47.66 -21.58
N ALA A 893 19.29 -48.32 -21.69
CA ALA A 893 18.80 -48.88 -22.93
C ALA A 893 17.72 -47.98 -23.55
N PHE A 894 17.99 -47.48 -24.75
CA PHE A 894 17.17 -46.50 -25.47
C PHE A 894 16.68 -47.06 -26.80
N GLU A 895 15.46 -46.71 -27.19
CA GLU A 895 14.92 -47.03 -28.52
C GLU A 895 15.66 -46.24 -29.62
N ASN A 896 15.97 -44.98 -29.34
CA ASN A 896 16.80 -44.11 -30.19
C ASN A 896 18.20 -43.96 -29.58
N LEU A 897 19.17 -44.72 -30.09
CA LEU A 897 20.53 -44.75 -29.57
C LEU A 897 21.24 -43.40 -29.69
N ASP A 898 21.04 -42.66 -30.78
CA ASP A 898 21.77 -41.40 -30.99
C ASP A 898 21.34 -40.34 -29.98
N ARG A 899 20.03 -40.22 -29.70
CA ARG A 899 19.54 -39.37 -28.60
C ARG A 899 19.99 -39.87 -27.22
N GLY A 900 20.05 -41.19 -27.04
CA GLY A 900 20.63 -41.78 -25.82
C GLY A 900 22.10 -41.44 -25.63
N ARG A 901 22.88 -41.36 -26.71
CA ARG A 901 24.30 -40.95 -26.70
C ARG A 901 24.45 -39.49 -26.31
N ASP A 902 23.57 -38.61 -26.78
CA ASP A 902 23.59 -37.20 -26.41
C ASP A 902 23.34 -37.01 -24.90
N ILE A 903 22.41 -37.77 -24.32
CA ILE A 903 22.14 -37.76 -22.86
C ILE A 903 23.40 -38.07 -22.06
N VAL A 904 24.08 -39.18 -22.39
CA VAL A 904 25.24 -39.64 -21.62
C VAL A 904 26.52 -38.84 -21.93
N ALA A 905 26.61 -38.25 -23.12
CA ALA A 905 27.71 -37.36 -23.50
C ALA A 905 27.72 -36.07 -22.66
N GLU A 906 26.54 -35.50 -22.36
CA GLU A 906 26.43 -34.35 -21.45
C GLU A 906 27.01 -34.67 -20.06
N TRP A 907 26.75 -35.88 -19.56
CA TRP A 907 27.24 -36.34 -18.27
C TRP A 907 28.74 -36.56 -18.25
N SER A 908 29.28 -37.19 -19.30
CA SER A 908 30.73 -37.35 -19.49
C SER A 908 31.43 -35.99 -19.50
N ALA A 909 30.91 -35.02 -20.26
CA ALA A 909 31.49 -33.69 -20.36
C ALA A 909 31.48 -32.91 -19.03
N LYS A 910 30.42 -33.06 -18.22
CA LYS A 910 30.34 -32.47 -16.86
C LYS A 910 31.41 -33.09 -15.94
N LEU A 911 31.51 -34.42 -15.93
CA LEU A 911 32.48 -35.13 -15.09
C LEU A 911 33.94 -34.81 -15.49
N GLU A 912 34.23 -34.64 -16.78
CA GLU A 912 35.55 -34.23 -17.27
C GLU A 912 35.97 -32.83 -16.78
N LYS A 913 35.00 -31.93 -16.57
CA LYS A 913 35.21 -30.60 -15.97
C LYS A 913 35.29 -30.62 -14.44
N GLY A 914 35.13 -31.79 -13.81
CA GLY A 914 35.04 -31.92 -12.36
C GLY A 914 33.71 -31.41 -11.79
N GLU A 915 32.69 -31.23 -12.63
CA GLU A 915 31.35 -30.85 -12.22
C GLU A 915 30.54 -32.07 -11.79
N HIS A 916 29.56 -31.86 -10.91
CA HIS A 916 28.57 -32.88 -10.59
C HIS A 916 27.64 -33.12 -11.78
N SER A 917 27.31 -34.39 -12.04
CA SER A 917 26.45 -34.77 -13.16
C SER A 917 25.16 -35.41 -12.66
N VAL A 918 25.16 -36.71 -12.43
CA VAL A 918 23.99 -37.48 -12.00
C VAL A 918 24.39 -38.55 -10.99
N ILE A 919 23.44 -38.95 -10.16
CA ILE A 919 23.51 -40.13 -9.30
C ILE A 919 22.46 -41.14 -9.78
N ILE A 920 22.84 -42.42 -9.79
CA ILE A 920 21.93 -43.50 -10.17
C ILE A 920 21.61 -44.33 -8.94
N TYR A 921 20.34 -44.33 -8.54
CA TYR A 921 19.82 -45.20 -7.50
C TYR A 921 19.28 -46.49 -8.12
N ILE A 922 19.70 -47.63 -7.57
CA ILE A 922 19.12 -48.94 -7.88
C ILE A 922 18.43 -49.46 -6.62
N ILE A 923 17.10 -49.38 -6.61
CA ILE A 923 16.25 -49.71 -5.46
C ILE A 923 15.65 -51.09 -5.62
N ARG A 924 15.98 -52.01 -4.71
CA ARG A 924 15.46 -53.39 -4.70
C ARG A 924 14.18 -53.50 -3.90
N GLY A 925 13.31 -54.44 -4.29
CA GLY A 925 12.14 -54.82 -3.49
C GLY A 925 11.07 -53.73 -3.43
N VAL A 926 10.85 -53.01 -4.54
CA VAL A 926 9.79 -52.00 -4.67
C VAL A 926 8.38 -52.61 -4.74
N ASP A 927 8.28 -53.90 -5.09
CA ASP A 927 7.03 -54.68 -5.13
C ASP A 927 7.20 -56.00 -4.36
N ARG A 928 6.35 -56.23 -3.36
CA ARG A 928 6.31 -57.44 -2.53
C ARG A 928 5.90 -58.68 -3.32
N ASN A 929 5.08 -58.53 -4.36
CA ASN A 929 4.63 -59.64 -5.21
C ASN A 929 5.70 -60.06 -6.23
N HIS A 930 6.62 -59.14 -6.55
CA HIS A 930 7.76 -59.39 -7.42
C HIS A 930 9.08 -58.98 -6.74
N PRO A 931 9.61 -59.75 -5.77
CA PRO A 931 10.78 -59.37 -4.98
C PRO A 931 12.09 -59.22 -5.79
N THR A 932 12.13 -59.75 -7.01
CA THR A 932 13.25 -59.57 -7.95
C THR A 932 13.16 -58.27 -8.74
N SER A 933 12.04 -57.55 -8.68
CA SER A 933 11.91 -56.25 -9.31
C SER A 933 12.73 -55.20 -8.58
N TYR A 934 13.37 -54.34 -9.37
CA TYR A 934 14.15 -53.22 -8.88
C TYR A 934 13.89 -52.00 -9.76
N ARG A 935 14.00 -50.81 -9.18
CA ARG A 935 13.84 -49.57 -9.92
C ARG A 935 15.19 -48.89 -10.10
N VAL A 936 15.47 -48.49 -11.33
CA VAL A 936 16.60 -47.62 -11.67
C VAL A 936 16.08 -46.20 -11.70
N CYS A 937 16.65 -45.32 -10.89
CA CYS A 937 16.33 -43.90 -10.86
C CYS A 937 17.58 -43.10 -11.14
N VAL A 938 17.53 -42.27 -12.18
CA VAL A 938 18.57 -41.30 -12.54
C VAL A 938 18.14 -39.96 -11.97
N ALA A 939 18.92 -39.42 -11.04
CA ALA A 939 18.65 -38.16 -10.37
C ALA A 939 19.84 -37.20 -10.48
N PRO A 940 19.64 -35.88 -10.39
CA PRO A 940 20.73 -34.93 -10.30
C PRO A 940 21.53 -35.15 -9.02
N ASP A 941 22.86 -35.03 -9.10
CA ASP A 941 23.75 -35.10 -7.95
C ASP A 941 23.84 -33.71 -7.29
N VAL A 942 23.15 -33.53 -6.14
CA VAL A 942 22.98 -32.24 -5.46
C VAL A 942 23.64 -32.28 -4.07
N LYS A 943 24.52 -31.32 -3.76
CA LYS A 943 25.12 -31.21 -2.42
C LYS A 943 24.17 -30.57 -1.40
N LYS A 944 24.11 -31.13 -0.18
CA LYS A 944 23.38 -30.54 0.96
C LYS A 944 23.88 -29.16 1.40
N ASP A 945 25.08 -28.75 1.03
CA ASP A 945 25.59 -27.39 1.32
C ASP A 945 25.12 -26.34 0.29
N GLU A 946 24.84 -26.74 -0.95
CA GLU A 946 24.28 -25.88 -2.02
C GLU A 946 22.79 -25.56 -1.80
N THR A 947 22.13 -26.28 -0.90
CA THR A 947 20.71 -26.09 -0.58
C THR A 947 20.44 -25.05 0.53
N LYS A 948 21.49 -24.45 1.13
CA LYS A 948 21.32 -23.55 2.29
C LYS A 948 20.78 -22.16 1.95
N GLU A 949 20.96 -21.70 0.71
CA GLU A 949 20.56 -20.35 0.28
C GLU A 949 19.13 -20.27 -0.28
N VAL A 950 18.43 -21.40 -0.47
CA VAL A 950 17.13 -21.42 -1.17
C VAL A 950 16.06 -22.11 -0.34
N ARG A 951 14.84 -21.54 -0.33
CA ARG A 951 13.75 -21.99 0.53
C ARG A 951 13.20 -23.37 0.16
N TYR A 952 13.23 -23.73 -1.13
CA TYR A 952 12.80 -25.04 -1.63
C TYR A 952 13.75 -25.55 -2.73
N PHE A 953 13.90 -26.87 -2.85
CA PHE A 953 14.65 -27.50 -3.93
C PHE A 953 13.78 -28.57 -4.62
N THR A 954 13.87 -28.64 -5.95
CA THR A 954 13.06 -29.55 -6.78
C THR A 954 13.95 -30.32 -7.74
N PRO A 955 14.33 -31.57 -7.42
CA PRO A 955 15.08 -32.43 -8.32
C PRO A 955 14.14 -33.12 -9.33
N MET A 956 14.48 -33.07 -10.61
CA MET A 956 13.81 -33.81 -11.66
C MET A 956 14.59 -35.07 -11.97
N CYS A 957 13.98 -36.22 -11.69
CA CYS A 957 14.57 -37.53 -11.94
C CYS A 957 13.79 -38.29 -13.03
N ARG A 958 14.46 -39.26 -13.62
CA ARG A 958 13.83 -40.26 -14.50
C ARG A 958 13.94 -41.61 -13.82
N LYS A 959 12.88 -42.42 -13.90
CA LYS A 959 12.83 -43.74 -13.27
C LYS A 959 12.29 -44.81 -14.22
N CYS A 960 12.81 -46.02 -14.08
CA CYS A 960 12.41 -47.19 -14.87
C CYS A 960 12.41 -48.43 -13.95
N THR A 961 11.27 -49.12 -13.87
CA THR A 961 11.13 -50.36 -13.09
C THR A 961 11.51 -51.56 -13.95
N MET A 962 12.47 -52.34 -13.48
CA MET A 962 12.93 -53.58 -14.10
C MET A 962 12.32 -54.77 -13.37
N SER A 963 11.72 -55.70 -14.11
CA SER A 963 11.05 -56.89 -13.57
C SER A 963 11.70 -58.20 -14.05
N PRO A 964 12.96 -58.48 -13.69
CA PRO A 964 13.63 -59.70 -14.12
C PRO A 964 13.11 -60.94 -13.39
N ASN A 965 13.23 -62.10 -14.03
CA ASN A 965 12.94 -63.40 -13.38
C ASN A 965 13.93 -63.75 -12.26
N THR A 966 15.16 -63.20 -12.29
CA THR A 966 16.22 -63.47 -11.31
C THR A 966 17.11 -62.25 -11.10
N ASN A 967 17.67 -62.08 -9.90
CA ASN A 967 18.60 -60.98 -9.59
C ASN A 967 20.06 -61.23 -9.98
N ARG A 968 20.37 -62.39 -10.59
CA ARG A 968 21.75 -62.82 -10.86
C ARG A 968 22.61 -61.74 -11.55
N ASN A 969 22.05 -61.05 -12.55
CA ASN A 969 22.79 -60.03 -13.30
C ASN A 969 23.08 -58.81 -12.44
N LEU A 970 22.10 -58.33 -11.68
CA LEU A 970 22.24 -57.19 -10.78
C LEU A 970 23.18 -57.51 -9.62
N ASP A 971 23.07 -58.70 -9.02
CA ASP A 971 23.94 -59.15 -7.92
C ASP A 971 25.40 -59.29 -8.39
N THR A 972 25.61 -59.83 -9.59
CA THR A 972 26.95 -59.95 -10.17
C THR A 972 27.53 -58.57 -10.47
N PHE A 973 26.72 -57.66 -11.04
CA PHE A 973 27.12 -56.29 -11.31
C PHE A 973 27.50 -55.53 -10.03
N GLU A 974 26.66 -55.58 -8.99
CA GLU A 974 26.91 -54.88 -7.72
C GLU A 974 28.21 -55.36 -7.06
N ASN A 975 28.48 -56.67 -7.08
CA ASN A 975 29.73 -57.24 -6.55
C ASN A 975 30.96 -56.73 -7.32
N LEU A 976 30.92 -56.75 -8.65
CA LEU A 976 32.02 -56.26 -9.49
C LEU A 976 32.19 -54.74 -9.36
N TYR A 977 31.10 -53.98 -9.30
CA TYR A 977 31.13 -52.54 -9.08
C TYR A 977 31.84 -52.18 -7.78
N LYS A 978 31.51 -52.86 -6.67
CA LYS A 978 32.18 -52.68 -5.38
C LYS A 978 33.65 -53.11 -5.41
N GLN A 979 33.97 -54.19 -6.13
CA GLN A 979 35.35 -54.69 -6.27
C GLN A 979 36.26 -53.67 -6.99
N PHE A 980 35.76 -53.04 -8.06
CA PHE A 980 36.55 -52.11 -8.88
C PHE A 980 36.38 -50.63 -8.50
N GLY A 981 35.47 -50.32 -7.57
CA GLY A 981 35.18 -48.95 -7.13
C GLY A 981 34.50 -48.10 -8.21
N GLY A 982 33.76 -48.73 -9.13
CA GLY A 982 33.10 -48.06 -10.27
C GLY A 982 32.79 -48.99 -11.43
N CYS A 983 32.21 -48.43 -12.50
CA CYS A 983 31.95 -49.12 -13.76
C CYS A 983 32.31 -48.25 -14.97
N TRP A 984 32.28 -48.84 -16.16
CA TRP A 984 32.14 -48.10 -17.41
C TRP A 984 30.66 -47.84 -17.68
N PHE A 985 30.31 -46.66 -18.15
CA PHE A 985 28.94 -46.25 -18.41
C PHE A 985 28.74 -45.86 -19.87
N MET A 986 27.64 -46.30 -20.49
CA MET A 986 27.33 -45.98 -21.90
C MET A 986 25.83 -46.04 -22.23
N ALA A 987 25.45 -45.51 -23.39
CA ALA A 987 24.13 -45.72 -23.98
C ALA A 987 24.07 -47.05 -24.76
N LEU A 988 22.97 -47.79 -24.62
CA LEU A 988 22.70 -49.05 -25.30
C LEU A 988 21.45 -48.92 -26.16
N GLN A 989 21.37 -49.68 -27.26
CA GLN A 989 20.18 -49.73 -28.09
C GLN A 989 19.29 -50.89 -27.67
N ILE A 990 17.98 -50.64 -27.54
CA ILE A 990 16.96 -51.68 -27.35
C ILE A 990 16.01 -51.70 -28.53
N LYS A 991 15.65 -52.91 -28.98
CA LYS A 991 14.64 -53.11 -30.01
C LYS A 991 13.24 -53.21 -29.39
N SER A 992 12.20 -53.06 -30.21
CA SER A 992 10.79 -53.22 -29.81
C SER A 992 10.43 -54.59 -29.23
N ASN A 993 11.29 -55.60 -29.37
CA ASN A 993 11.14 -56.92 -28.75
C ASN A 993 11.95 -57.04 -27.43
N GLU A 994 12.31 -55.93 -26.82
CA GLU A 994 13.07 -55.83 -25.55
C GLU A 994 14.48 -56.44 -25.60
N GLN A 995 15.03 -56.67 -26.80
CA GLN A 995 16.40 -57.15 -26.96
C GLN A 995 17.39 -56.00 -27.04
N ILE A 996 18.36 -56.00 -26.13
CA ILE A 996 19.51 -55.09 -26.14
C ILE A 996 20.49 -55.52 -27.25
N ILE A 997 20.89 -54.56 -28.09
CA ILE A 997 21.94 -54.76 -29.09
C ILE A 997 23.28 -54.40 -28.45
N ILE A 998 24.17 -55.38 -28.37
CA ILE A 998 25.52 -55.20 -27.84
C ILE A 998 26.44 -54.85 -29.01
N SER A 999 27.03 -53.65 -28.99
CA SER A 999 28.06 -53.23 -29.94
C SER A 999 29.37 -53.96 -29.67
N GLU A 1000 30.09 -54.35 -30.72
CA GLU A 1000 31.43 -54.93 -30.61
C GLU A 1000 32.50 -53.88 -30.24
N ASN A 1001 32.24 -52.61 -30.59
CA ASN A 1001 33.07 -51.47 -30.23
C ASN A 1001 32.37 -50.65 -29.15
N PHE A 1002 32.89 -50.68 -27.92
CA PHE A 1002 32.40 -49.93 -26.75
C PHE A 1002 32.75 -48.43 -26.84
N GLU A 1003 32.63 -47.84 -28.03
CA GLU A 1003 32.89 -46.42 -28.27
C GLU A 1003 31.88 -45.55 -27.49
N GLY A 1004 32.39 -44.54 -26.80
CA GLY A 1004 31.59 -43.62 -25.97
C GLY A 1004 31.38 -44.07 -24.52
N ALA A 1005 31.99 -45.17 -24.08
CA ALA A 1005 31.98 -45.56 -22.67
C ALA A 1005 32.94 -44.70 -21.83
N PHE A 1006 32.49 -44.20 -20.67
CA PHE A 1006 33.31 -43.41 -19.75
C PHE A 1006 33.24 -43.97 -18.32
N LYS A 1007 34.21 -43.63 -17.47
CA LYS A 1007 34.27 -44.11 -16.08
C LYS A 1007 33.18 -43.44 -15.24
N PHE A 1008 32.40 -44.23 -14.51
CA PHE A 1008 31.30 -43.75 -13.68
C PHE A 1008 31.32 -44.39 -12.29
N THR A 1009 31.17 -43.57 -11.25
CA THR A 1009 31.36 -43.96 -9.84
C THR A 1009 30.19 -43.57 -8.93
N ASN A 1010 29.10 -43.02 -9.47
CA ASN A 1010 27.99 -42.48 -8.67
C ASN A 1010 26.74 -43.36 -8.78
N ILE A 1011 26.86 -44.63 -8.37
CA ILE A 1011 25.72 -45.58 -8.30
C ILE A 1011 25.51 -46.01 -6.85
N GLU A 1012 24.30 -45.86 -6.35
CA GLU A 1012 23.90 -46.32 -5.02
C GLU A 1012 22.89 -47.47 -5.08
N PHE A 1013 23.19 -48.53 -4.34
CA PHE A 1013 22.30 -49.68 -4.17
C PHE A 1013 21.59 -49.56 -2.82
N ARG A 1014 20.26 -49.71 -2.82
CA ARG A 1014 19.42 -49.62 -1.61
C ARG A 1014 18.32 -50.67 -1.66
N ASN A 1015 17.85 -51.12 -0.50
CA ASN A 1015 16.56 -51.79 -0.42
C ASN A 1015 15.46 -50.76 -0.14
N ALA A 1016 14.30 -50.90 -0.77
CA ALA A 1016 13.19 -49.97 -0.58
C ALA A 1016 12.81 -49.81 0.90
N TRP A 1017 12.87 -50.88 1.70
CA TRP A 1017 12.52 -50.84 3.12
C TRP A 1017 13.47 -50.02 4.01
N GLU A 1018 14.67 -49.68 3.52
CA GLU A 1018 15.68 -48.89 4.25
C GLU A 1018 15.53 -47.37 4.06
N ILE A 1019 14.71 -46.95 3.09
CA ILE A 1019 14.56 -45.54 2.69
C ILE A 1019 13.63 -44.82 3.65
N GLY A 1020 14.08 -43.69 4.21
CA GLY A 1020 13.29 -42.82 5.08
C GLY A 1020 13.03 -41.43 4.49
N LEU A 1021 12.32 -40.57 5.23
CA LEU A 1021 11.92 -39.22 4.79
C LEU A 1021 13.11 -38.29 4.49
N ASP A 1022 14.25 -38.48 5.17
CA ASP A 1022 15.45 -37.65 5.01
C ASP A 1022 16.44 -38.18 3.96
N ASP A 1023 16.09 -39.28 3.27
CA ASP A 1023 16.92 -39.94 2.26
C ASP A 1023 16.53 -39.49 0.85
N MET A 1024 17.49 -39.02 0.05
CA MET A 1024 17.27 -38.60 -1.33
C MET A 1024 16.86 -39.76 -2.26
N ALA A 1025 17.12 -41.01 -1.86
CA ALA A 1025 16.62 -42.19 -2.57
C ALA A 1025 15.07 -42.28 -2.58
N ILE A 1026 14.37 -41.48 -1.77
CA ILE A 1026 12.90 -41.34 -1.81
C ILE A 1026 12.38 -40.96 -3.20
N LEU A 1027 13.19 -40.26 -4.01
CA LEU A 1027 12.85 -39.86 -5.39
C LEU A 1027 12.59 -41.05 -6.31
N ALA A 1028 13.14 -42.22 -5.96
CA ALA A 1028 12.97 -43.45 -6.71
C ALA A 1028 11.69 -44.21 -6.33
N LEU A 1029 10.90 -43.75 -5.35
CA LEU A 1029 9.68 -44.43 -4.91
C LEU A 1029 8.42 -43.82 -5.56
N GLU A 1030 7.35 -44.60 -5.59
CA GLU A 1030 6.04 -44.20 -6.13
C GLU A 1030 4.93 -44.36 -5.09
N PRO A 1031 3.86 -43.54 -5.14
CA PRO A 1031 2.74 -43.64 -4.19
C PRO A 1031 2.03 -45.00 -4.16
N ASP A 1032 2.11 -45.76 -5.25
CA ASP A 1032 1.51 -47.07 -5.47
C ASP A 1032 2.47 -48.24 -5.27
N ASP A 1033 3.74 -47.98 -4.90
CA ASP A 1033 4.67 -49.05 -4.55
C ASP A 1033 4.15 -49.88 -3.36
N GLU A 1034 4.45 -51.19 -3.37
CA GLU A 1034 4.26 -52.08 -2.24
C GLU A 1034 5.60 -52.68 -1.80
N PRO A 1035 6.45 -51.93 -1.07
CA PRO A 1035 7.81 -52.37 -0.78
C PRO A 1035 7.86 -53.72 -0.03
N PHE A 1036 8.78 -54.59 -0.44
CA PHE A 1036 9.08 -55.81 0.29
C PHE A 1036 9.84 -55.47 1.59
N ILE A 1037 9.20 -55.75 2.73
CA ILE A 1037 9.80 -55.57 4.05
C ILE A 1037 10.08 -56.96 4.65
N PRO A 1038 11.35 -57.28 4.99
CA PRO A 1038 11.68 -58.52 5.70
C PRO A 1038 10.90 -58.65 7.01
N GLU A 1039 10.44 -59.87 7.32
CA GLU A 1039 9.57 -60.11 8.49
C GLU A 1039 10.20 -59.64 9.82
N SER A 1040 11.53 -59.74 9.94
CA SER A 1040 12.29 -59.29 11.12
C SER A 1040 12.49 -57.77 11.22
N LYS A 1041 12.00 -56.99 10.24
CA LYS A 1041 12.22 -55.54 10.12
C LYS A 1041 10.94 -54.71 10.05
N LYS A 1042 9.75 -55.35 10.09
CA LYS A 1042 8.45 -54.67 9.94
C LYS A 1042 8.23 -53.49 10.89
N ASP A 1043 8.65 -53.62 12.15
CA ASP A 1043 8.40 -52.62 13.18
C ASP A 1043 9.38 -51.43 13.16
N ILE A 1044 10.43 -51.49 12.33
CA ILE A 1044 11.52 -50.49 12.28
C ILE A 1044 11.82 -49.98 10.87
N ALA A 1045 11.03 -50.36 9.87
CA ALA A 1045 11.27 -50.00 8.48
C ALA A 1045 10.80 -48.55 8.21
N PRO A 1046 11.71 -47.59 7.96
CA PRO A 1046 11.37 -46.17 7.79
C PRO A 1046 10.49 -45.91 6.55
N ILE A 1047 10.46 -46.84 5.59
CA ILE A 1047 9.62 -46.77 4.39
C ILE A 1047 8.13 -46.62 4.69
N LEU A 1048 7.67 -47.08 5.86
CA LEU A 1048 6.26 -47.01 6.23
C LEU A 1048 5.79 -45.55 6.39
N ASP A 1049 6.64 -44.68 6.95
CA ASP A 1049 6.36 -43.25 7.10
C ASP A 1049 6.33 -42.55 5.74
N VAL A 1050 7.23 -42.94 4.82
CA VAL A 1050 7.27 -42.46 3.44
C VAL A 1050 5.97 -42.80 2.70
N MET A 1051 5.51 -44.06 2.78
CA MET A 1051 4.28 -44.49 2.12
C MET A 1051 3.03 -43.85 2.72
N ASP A 1052 2.98 -43.62 4.03
CA ASP A 1052 1.89 -42.88 4.67
C ASP A 1052 1.85 -41.41 4.21
N MET A 1053 3.01 -40.75 4.09
CA MET A 1053 3.11 -39.41 3.50
C MET A 1053 2.56 -39.38 2.07
N PHE A 1054 2.96 -40.31 1.19
CA PHE A 1054 2.45 -40.38 -0.18
C PHE A 1054 0.93 -40.59 -0.24
N ARG A 1055 0.37 -41.44 0.62
CA ARG A 1055 -1.09 -41.66 0.69
C ARG A 1055 -1.85 -40.43 1.17
N LYS A 1056 -1.34 -39.74 2.19
CA LYS A 1056 -1.91 -38.47 2.68
C LYS A 1056 -1.89 -37.38 1.63
N LEU A 1057 -0.80 -37.28 0.86
CA LEU A 1057 -0.70 -36.35 -0.27
C LEU A 1057 -1.76 -36.70 -1.33
N ARG A 1058 -1.82 -37.96 -1.76
CA ARG A 1058 -2.79 -38.43 -2.76
C ARG A 1058 -4.25 -38.19 -2.36
N ALA A 1059 -4.61 -38.49 -1.10
CA ALA A 1059 -5.97 -38.26 -0.58
C ALA A 1059 -6.37 -36.77 -0.51
N ARG A 1060 -5.40 -35.84 -0.49
CA ARG A 1060 -5.66 -34.40 -0.61
C ARG A 1060 -5.85 -33.93 -2.04
N TYR A 1061 -5.33 -34.66 -3.04
CA TYR A 1061 -5.51 -34.35 -4.47
C TYR A 1061 -6.80 -34.92 -5.05
N GLU A 1062 -7.30 -36.02 -4.50
CA GLU A 1062 -8.56 -36.67 -4.95
C GLU A 1062 -9.83 -36.06 -4.31
N ARG A 1063 -9.68 -35.05 -3.43
CA ARG A 1063 -10.77 -34.24 -2.85
C ARG A 1063 -10.74 -32.84 -3.43
#